data_AF-A0AAV1KAP6-F1
#
_entry.id   AF-A0AAV1KAP6-F1
#
_cell.length_a   1.000
_cell.length_b   1.000
_cell.length_c   1.000
_cell.angle_alpha   90.00
_cell.angle_beta   90.00
_cell.angle_gamma   90.00
#
_symmetry.space_group_name_H-M   'P 1'
#
loop_
_entity.id
_entity.type
_entity.pdbx_description
1 polymer ?
#
loop_
_entity_poly.entity_id
_entity_poly.type
_entity_poly.pdbx_seq_one_letter_code
_entity_poly.pdbx_strand_id
1 'polypeptide(L)'
;MAQLLYMLMLVFCAAANADYRSFLNDHRHSFLQRISPFDFQVPSSYNIPFSFDAPSIRFPVNGFGNPPPPQNSGPNQAGQTCGVAPPFCTKSRYRTIDGTCNNLQKPIWGVPQTPYGRLTKYNYGDGISALPVSSTRRQLPNAREISVRLFPDKKLIDPVWTLITQQWGQIITHDMSLTAGVAQTHKDLLTCCDDNGRLTPEASSNPMCATMLIPPNDIIHSLQGTQCMNFVRTISSRDRGCTARNAPARPLSVVTAYMDLSLVYGSSASQAAAIRAFTGGRLTTLVRKGREWPPQDPNITLSCESARSPNEPCYLAGDIRVNQNPQLTVLQIILLREHNRIADTLAKLNPFWDDETIYQEARRIHIAEIQHINYYEYLPILLGFQNMVENKLIYPGVKGYVNDYNPTVDPSVLDEHATAAFRHFHTLIRGYLQMFTENRKLSSAVRLSDWFNRPLLLETNNAFDELTRGLTVQPQDFSDQYWDNEITQFLFKRNNTFGSDLRATDIQRGRDHGLGTYISTRAACNLPVPKTFQDMLDYISEENVLILETLYETPEDVELVVAGSLERNVPGAQAGPTFLCILTEQFYRTRAGDRYFYENGADPESAFTLRQLESIRHGSSMARLLCDNADDINLMQPKAFEQISPRNKLVPCDVLPSIDLSLWEDTSGLYEK
;
A
#
# COMPACT_ATOMS: atom_id res chain seq x y z
N MET A 1 -41.48 -11.08 42.18
CA MET A 1 -40.68 -9.87 42.49
C MET A 1 -39.60 -9.53 41.44
N ALA A 2 -39.29 -10.38 40.45
CA ALA A 2 -38.33 -10.03 39.38
C ALA A 2 -38.98 -9.51 38.07
N GLN A 3 -40.31 -9.49 37.97
CA GLN A 3 -41.03 -8.97 36.79
C GLN A 3 -41.64 -7.56 36.98
N LEU A 4 -41.51 -6.96 38.17
CA LEU A 4 -41.94 -5.57 38.41
C LEU A 4 -40.81 -4.54 38.30
N LEU A 5 -39.54 -4.96 38.31
CA LEU A 5 -38.40 -4.04 38.15
C LEU A 5 -38.08 -3.72 36.68
N TYR A 6 -38.48 -4.57 35.74
CA TYR A 6 -38.18 -4.36 34.32
C TYR A 6 -39.15 -3.38 33.63
N MET A 7 -40.37 -3.22 34.15
CA MET A 7 -41.34 -2.24 33.64
C MET A 7 -41.14 -0.82 34.21
N LEU A 8 -40.46 -0.68 35.35
CA LEU A 8 -40.15 0.64 35.94
C LEU A 8 -38.91 1.31 35.32
N MET A 9 -37.98 0.57 34.71
CA MET A 9 -36.85 1.16 33.99
C MET A 9 -37.22 1.68 32.58
N LEU A 10 -38.30 1.18 31.98
CA LEU A 10 -38.76 1.64 30.67
C LEU A 10 -39.61 2.92 30.74
N VAL A 11 -40.16 3.27 31.90
CA VAL A 11 -40.92 4.52 32.10
C VAL A 11 -40.01 5.70 32.46
N PHE A 12 -38.84 5.47 33.06
CA PHE A 12 -37.88 6.54 33.36
C PHE A 12 -36.99 6.95 32.18
N CYS A 13 -36.85 6.11 31.15
CA CYS A 13 -36.06 6.47 29.96
C CYS A 13 -36.85 7.33 28.94
N ALA A 14 -38.18 7.36 29.02
CA ALA A 14 -39.02 8.17 28.15
C ALA A 14 -39.23 9.61 28.64
N ALA A 15 -38.88 9.92 29.89
CA ALA A 15 -39.00 11.26 30.48
C ALA A 15 -37.71 12.11 30.40
N ALA A 16 -36.58 11.53 29.98
CA ALA A 16 -35.31 12.26 29.83
C ALA A 16 -35.08 12.83 28.41
N ASN A 17 -36.03 12.63 27.49
CA ASN A 17 -35.94 13.11 26.09
C ASN A 17 -36.80 14.36 25.80
N ALA A 18 -37.40 14.98 26.82
CA ALA A 18 -38.17 16.21 26.68
C ALA A 18 -37.38 17.49 27.05
N ASP A 19 -36.25 17.39 27.77
CA ASP A 19 -35.45 18.56 28.20
C ASP A 19 -34.20 18.83 27.35
N TYR A 20 -33.86 17.96 26.39
CA TYR A 20 -32.69 18.19 25.52
C TYR A 20 -32.98 19.13 24.33
N ARG A 21 -34.27 19.39 24.03
CA ARG A 21 -34.69 20.31 22.96
C ARG A 21 -34.87 21.77 23.40
N SER A 22 -34.83 22.09 24.70
CA SER A 22 -34.84 23.49 25.18
C SER A 22 -33.45 24.03 25.53
N PHE A 23 -32.43 23.18 25.69
CA PHE A 23 -31.06 23.62 25.98
C PHE A 23 -30.30 24.11 24.72
N LEU A 24 -30.69 23.66 23.52
CA LEU A 24 -30.02 24.01 22.27
C LEU A 24 -30.51 25.32 21.61
N ASN A 25 -31.52 25.99 22.19
CA ASN A 25 -32.06 27.23 21.63
C ASN A 25 -31.61 28.51 22.35
N ASP A 26 -30.85 28.44 23.45
CA ASP A 26 -30.53 29.63 24.25
C ASP A 26 -29.03 30.01 24.34
N HIS A 27 -28.14 29.33 23.60
CA HIS A 27 -26.70 29.66 23.57
C HIS A 27 -26.13 29.97 22.18
N ARG A 28 -26.98 30.37 21.24
CA ARG A 28 -26.58 31.01 19.98
C ARG A 28 -26.45 32.53 20.12
N HIS A 29 -25.68 33.08 21.06
CA HIS A 29 -25.26 34.50 21.02
C HIS A 29 -24.22 34.86 22.11
N SER A 30 -23.09 34.14 22.18
CA SER A 30 -21.87 34.67 22.81
C SER A 30 -20.72 33.70 22.62
N PHE A 31 -19.95 33.82 21.54
CA PHE A 31 -18.51 33.46 21.48
C PHE A 31 -17.96 33.74 20.06
N LEU A 32 -18.37 34.87 19.47
CA LEU A 32 -17.73 35.46 18.30
C LEU A 32 -17.31 36.88 18.68
N GLN A 33 -16.21 36.99 19.42
CA GLN A 33 -15.37 38.18 19.50
C GLN A 33 -14.17 37.89 20.41
N ARG A 34 -12.97 38.28 19.93
CA ARG A 34 -11.62 38.11 20.49
C ARG A 34 -10.91 36.84 20.04
N ILE A 35 -10.14 36.97 18.96
CA ILE A 35 -8.66 36.91 18.96
C ILE A 35 -8.21 37.61 17.67
N SER A 36 -7.42 38.68 17.84
CA SER A 36 -6.79 39.46 16.77
C SER A 36 -5.58 38.72 16.20
N PRO A 37 -5.25 38.87 14.90
CA PRO A 37 -4.04 38.32 14.33
C PRO A 37 -2.78 39.01 14.89
N PHE A 38 -1.76 38.21 15.18
CA PHE A 38 -0.41 38.69 15.49
C PHE A 38 0.29 39.10 14.19
N ASP A 39 0.67 40.38 14.13
CA ASP A 39 1.59 40.93 13.14
C ASP A 39 2.99 40.34 13.33
N PHE A 40 3.57 39.76 12.27
CA PHE A 40 5.01 39.56 12.16
C PHE A 40 5.57 40.56 11.16
N GLN A 41 6.17 41.62 11.68
CA GLN A 41 7.01 42.55 10.91
C GLN A 41 8.37 41.90 10.64
N VAL A 42 8.75 41.85 9.36
CA VAL A 42 10.10 41.48 8.89
C VAL A 42 10.98 42.74 8.94
N PRO A 43 12.12 42.76 9.65
CA PRO A 43 13.10 43.82 9.51
C PRO A 43 14.00 43.55 8.30
N SER A 44 14.10 44.56 7.44
CA SER A 44 15.04 44.66 6.34
C SER A 44 16.49 44.85 6.81
N SER A 45 17.40 44.29 6.02
CA SER A 45 18.78 44.76 5.74
C SER A 45 19.79 44.84 6.88
N TYR A 46 20.79 43.95 6.84
CA TYR A 46 22.17 44.27 7.21
C TYR A 46 23.13 43.74 6.15
N ASN A 47 23.74 44.68 5.42
CA ASN A 47 24.90 44.47 4.54
C ASN A 47 26.17 44.46 5.39
N ILE A 48 26.99 43.40 5.28
CA ILE A 48 28.42 43.45 5.58
C ILE A 48 29.18 42.72 4.46
N PRO A 49 30.19 43.32 3.83
CA PRO A 49 30.91 42.74 2.71
C PRO A 49 32.05 41.86 3.22
N PHE A 50 32.16 40.63 2.69
CA PHE A 50 33.39 39.87 2.76
C PHE A 50 33.81 39.45 1.35
N SER A 51 34.89 40.09 0.90
CA SER A 51 35.68 39.70 -0.26
C SER A 51 36.69 38.63 0.17
N PHE A 52 36.74 37.52 -0.56
CA PHE A 52 37.91 36.67 -0.64
C PHE A 52 38.11 36.24 -2.09
N ASP A 53 39.08 36.89 -2.75
CA ASP A 53 39.77 36.40 -3.93
C ASP A 53 40.74 35.28 -3.54
N ALA A 54 40.68 34.14 -4.25
CA ALA A 54 41.81 33.31 -4.73
C ALA A 54 41.32 31.88 -5.10
N PRO A 55 42.12 31.09 -5.84
CA PRO A 55 42.34 31.12 -7.28
C PRO A 55 41.67 29.92 -7.99
N SER A 56 41.45 30.06 -9.30
CA SER A 56 40.85 29.05 -10.17
C SER A 56 41.74 27.81 -10.35
N ILE A 57 41.46 26.75 -9.60
CA ILE A 57 41.94 25.40 -9.90
C ILE A 57 40.81 24.66 -10.62
N ARG A 58 40.98 24.45 -11.94
CA ARG A 58 40.08 23.62 -12.75
C ARG A 58 40.29 22.15 -12.38
N PHE A 59 39.33 21.57 -11.66
CA PHE A 59 39.14 20.12 -11.64
C PHE A 59 38.16 19.74 -12.77
N PRO A 60 38.41 18.66 -13.54
CA PRO A 60 37.49 18.24 -14.58
C PRO A 60 36.18 17.78 -13.93
N VAL A 61 35.09 18.45 -14.28
CA VAL A 61 33.73 18.04 -13.96
C VAL A 61 33.41 16.80 -14.81
N ASN A 62 33.73 15.62 -14.29
CA ASN A 62 33.08 14.40 -14.74
C ASN A 62 31.68 14.40 -14.11
N GLY A 63 30.73 14.96 -14.85
CA GLY A 63 29.31 14.83 -14.53
C GLY A 63 28.93 13.36 -14.56
N PHE A 64 28.61 12.82 -13.39
CA PHE A 64 27.89 11.55 -13.27
C PHE A 64 26.43 11.78 -13.66
N GLY A 65 26.20 12.05 -14.94
CA GLY A 65 24.94 11.70 -15.56
C GLY A 65 24.92 10.20 -15.75
N ASN A 66 23.78 9.55 -15.51
CA ASN A 66 23.56 8.23 -16.06
C ASN A 66 23.91 8.29 -17.56
N PRO A 67 24.75 7.39 -18.08
CA PRO A 67 24.88 7.29 -19.51
C PRO A 67 23.48 7.03 -20.07
N PRO A 68 23.07 7.70 -21.16
CA PRO A 68 21.93 7.21 -21.92
C PRO A 68 22.21 5.73 -22.22
N PRO A 69 21.16 4.87 -22.28
CA PRO A 69 21.35 3.45 -22.52
C PRO A 69 22.32 3.27 -23.69
N PRO A 70 23.32 2.37 -23.57
CA PRO A 70 24.39 2.26 -24.55
C PRO A 70 23.78 2.19 -25.94
N GLN A 71 24.27 3.04 -26.85
CA GLN A 71 23.78 3.19 -28.24
C GLN A 71 23.93 1.94 -29.11
N ASN A 72 24.20 0.77 -28.53
CA ASN A 72 24.16 -0.55 -29.17
C ASN A 72 23.55 -1.64 -28.26
N SER A 73 22.73 -1.28 -27.28
CA SER A 73 21.74 -2.20 -26.73
C SER A 73 20.48 -2.06 -27.57
N GLY A 74 20.07 -3.14 -28.26
CA GLY A 74 18.77 -3.17 -28.94
C GLY A 74 17.64 -2.75 -27.98
N PRO A 75 16.48 -2.31 -28.50
CA PRO A 75 15.37 -1.87 -27.66
C PRO A 75 15.12 -2.90 -26.57
N ASN A 76 15.13 -2.45 -25.31
CA ASN A 76 14.91 -3.27 -24.14
C ASN A 76 13.58 -4.04 -24.33
N GLN A 77 13.65 -5.32 -24.73
CA GLN A 77 12.47 -6.08 -25.16
C GLN A 77 11.41 -6.17 -24.05
N ALA A 78 11.79 -6.05 -22.78
CA ALA A 78 10.89 -6.01 -21.63
C ALA A 78 9.98 -4.76 -21.59
N GLY A 79 10.40 -3.64 -22.19
CA GLY A 79 9.58 -2.43 -22.31
C GLY A 79 8.53 -2.49 -23.44
N GLN A 80 8.60 -3.50 -24.31
CA GLN A 80 7.73 -3.67 -25.47
C GLN A 80 6.91 -4.97 -25.45
N THR A 81 6.95 -5.73 -24.34
CA THR A 81 6.33 -7.06 -24.25
C THR A 81 5.44 -7.16 -23.01
N CYS A 82 4.39 -7.98 -23.07
CA CYS A 82 3.50 -8.26 -21.95
C CYS A 82 3.94 -9.51 -21.19
N GLY A 83 5.20 -9.51 -20.75
CA GLY A 83 5.93 -10.68 -20.25
C GLY A 83 6.62 -11.46 -21.37
N VAL A 84 7.87 -11.90 -21.14
CA VAL A 84 8.63 -12.75 -22.04
C VAL A 84 8.92 -14.06 -21.34
N ALA A 85 8.46 -15.17 -21.90
CA ALA A 85 8.79 -16.47 -21.35
C ALA A 85 10.28 -16.78 -21.62
N PRO A 86 11.05 -17.20 -20.59
CA PRO A 86 12.37 -17.75 -20.84
C PRO A 86 12.25 -19.02 -21.71
N PRO A 87 13.28 -19.34 -22.53
CA PRO A 87 13.24 -20.49 -23.43
C PRO A 87 13.12 -21.83 -22.69
N PHE A 88 13.65 -21.91 -21.47
CA PHE A 88 13.47 -23.02 -20.55
C PHE A 88 13.60 -22.52 -19.11
N CYS A 89 13.03 -23.26 -18.17
CA CYS A 89 13.17 -22.99 -16.75
C CYS A 89 14.18 -23.94 -16.11
N THR A 90 15.27 -23.39 -15.59
CA THR A 90 16.19 -24.15 -14.75
C THR A 90 15.62 -24.20 -13.34
N LYS A 91 15.55 -25.40 -12.76
CA LYS A 91 15.23 -25.58 -11.35
C LYS A 91 16.33 -24.91 -10.51
N SER A 92 15.93 -23.99 -9.63
CA SER A 92 16.85 -23.17 -8.83
C SER A 92 16.38 -23.13 -7.38
N ARG A 93 17.33 -23.11 -6.45
CA ARG A 93 17.10 -22.87 -5.02
C ARG A 93 16.48 -21.51 -4.74
N TYR A 94 16.81 -20.49 -5.55
CA TYR A 94 16.39 -19.11 -5.34
C TYR A 94 15.36 -18.65 -6.38
N ARG A 95 14.48 -17.74 -5.94
CA ARG A 95 13.57 -17.00 -6.81
C ARG A 95 14.37 -16.11 -7.75
N THR A 96 13.96 -16.02 -9.01
CA THR A 96 14.41 -14.92 -9.89
C THR A 96 13.87 -13.59 -9.35
N ILE A 97 14.48 -12.48 -9.77
CA ILE A 97 14.06 -11.14 -9.34
C ILE A 97 12.72 -10.74 -9.98
N ASP A 98 12.46 -11.19 -11.20
CA ASP A 98 11.22 -10.90 -11.96
C ASP A 98 10.14 -11.98 -11.79
N GLY A 99 10.34 -12.95 -10.89
CA GLY A 99 9.40 -14.04 -10.63
C GLY A 99 9.28 -15.09 -11.75
N THR A 100 10.05 -14.98 -12.83
CA THR A 100 10.06 -15.98 -13.90
C THR A 100 10.39 -17.37 -13.36
N CYS A 101 9.79 -18.40 -13.97
CA CYS A 101 10.02 -19.80 -13.59
C CYS A 101 9.62 -20.18 -12.15
N ASN A 102 8.84 -19.36 -11.44
CA ASN A 102 8.14 -19.83 -10.25
C ASN A 102 7.23 -21.01 -10.64
N ASN A 103 6.35 -20.81 -11.63
CA ASN A 103 5.62 -21.91 -12.25
C ASN A 103 6.41 -22.49 -13.43
N LEU A 104 6.85 -23.75 -13.33
CA LEU A 104 7.66 -24.40 -14.35
C LEU A 104 6.87 -24.75 -15.63
N GLN A 105 5.53 -24.87 -15.55
CA GLN A 105 4.66 -25.16 -16.69
C GLN A 105 4.19 -23.88 -17.39
N LYS A 106 4.09 -22.78 -16.64
CA LYS A 106 3.69 -21.44 -17.11
C LYS A 106 4.70 -20.39 -16.62
N PRO A 107 5.88 -20.31 -17.25
CA PRO A 107 7.02 -19.52 -16.74
C PRO A 107 6.79 -18.02 -16.53
N ILE A 108 5.72 -17.46 -17.13
CA ILE A 108 5.36 -16.03 -17.07
C ILE A 108 4.22 -15.73 -16.09
N TRP A 109 3.69 -16.72 -15.37
CA TRP A 109 2.69 -16.45 -14.36
C TRP A 109 3.28 -15.66 -13.20
N GLY A 110 2.61 -14.57 -12.82
CA GLY A 110 3.04 -13.67 -11.75
C GLY A 110 4.27 -12.80 -12.03
N VAL A 111 4.75 -12.73 -13.29
CA VAL A 111 5.89 -11.87 -13.66
C VAL A 111 5.43 -10.43 -13.95
N PRO A 112 6.30 -9.42 -13.78
CA PRO A 112 6.02 -8.03 -14.14
C PRO A 112 5.66 -7.82 -15.61
N GLN A 113 5.07 -6.66 -15.91
CA GLN A 113 4.60 -6.25 -17.24
C GLN A 113 3.53 -7.20 -17.81
N THR A 114 2.80 -7.93 -16.96
CA THR A 114 1.71 -8.81 -17.38
C THR A 114 0.35 -8.26 -16.96
N PRO A 115 -0.74 -8.66 -17.64
CA PRO A 115 -2.09 -8.28 -17.23
C PRO A 115 -2.47 -8.77 -15.84
N TYR A 116 -3.28 -7.98 -15.11
CA TYR A 116 -3.96 -8.48 -13.93
C TYR A 116 -4.86 -9.68 -14.25
N GLY A 117 -4.99 -10.60 -13.29
CA GLY A 117 -6.02 -11.63 -13.28
C GLY A 117 -7.42 -11.01 -13.15
N ARG A 118 -8.46 -11.79 -13.43
CA ARG A 118 -9.85 -11.31 -13.43
C ARG A 118 -10.78 -12.32 -12.77
N LEU A 119 -11.60 -11.84 -11.84
CA LEU A 119 -12.72 -12.60 -11.29
C LEU A 119 -13.95 -12.47 -12.19
N THR A 120 -14.14 -11.30 -12.80
CA THR A 120 -15.29 -10.96 -13.63
C THR A 120 -14.88 -10.51 -15.04
N LYS A 121 -15.83 -10.56 -15.98
CA LYS A 121 -15.63 -10.04 -17.34
C LYS A 121 -15.38 -8.52 -17.33
N TYR A 122 -14.65 -8.02 -18.33
CA TYR A 122 -14.44 -6.59 -18.51
C TYR A 122 -15.75 -5.85 -18.77
N ASN A 123 -15.94 -4.73 -18.07
CA ASN A 123 -17.07 -3.84 -18.18
C ASN A 123 -16.65 -2.52 -18.86
N TYR A 124 -16.39 -2.58 -20.17
CA TYR A 124 -16.15 -1.40 -21.00
C TYR A 124 -17.41 -1.07 -21.80
N GLY A 125 -17.72 0.23 -21.97
CA GLY A 125 -18.94 0.67 -22.65
C GLY A 125 -19.04 0.20 -24.11
N ASP A 126 -17.89 0.04 -24.77
CA ASP A 126 -17.72 -0.49 -26.12
C ASP A 126 -17.19 -1.93 -26.15
N GLY A 127 -17.02 -2.56 -24.98
CA GLY A 127 -16.38 -3.87 -24.83
C GLY A 127 -14.86 -3.89 -25.07
N ILE A 128 -14.24 -2.73 -25.34
CA ILE A 128 -12.83 -2.60 -25.71
C ILE A 128 -12.08 -1.76 -24.68
N SER A 129 -12.41 -0.49 -24.54
CA SER A 129 -11.70 0.41 -23.62
C SER A 129 -12.47 1.66 -23.24
N ALA A 130 -13.63 1.96 -23.84
CA ALA A 130 -14.44 3.08 -23.41
C ALA A 130 -14.89 2.89 -21.95
N LEU A 131 -14.87 3.97 -21.17
CA LEU A 131 -15.34 3.92 -19.78
C LEU A 131 -16.78 3.35 -19.72
N PRO A 132 -17.12 2.59 -18.67
CA PRO A 132 -18.44 2.01 -18.50
C PRO A 132 -19.56 3.06 -18.53
N VAL A 133 -20.71 2.62 -19.03
CA VAL A 133 -21.98 3.35 -19.06
C VAL A 133 -23.03 2.54 -18.31
N SER A 134 -24.12 3.18 -17.89
CA SER A 134 -25.26 2.48 -17.29
C SER A 134 -25.90 1.48 -18.26
N SER A 135 -26.74 0.62 -17.72
CA SER A 135 -27.65 -0.32 -18.39
C SER A 135 -28.52 0.38 -19.44
N THR A 136 -28.87 1.65 -19.21
CA THR A 136 -29.62 2.53 -20.12
C THR A 136 -28.73 3.32 -21.09
N ARG A 137 -27.43 3.05 -21.12
CA ARG A 137 -26.40 3.69 -21.96
C ARG A 137 -26.14 5.17 -21.64
N ARG A 138 -26.46 5.62 -20.43
CA ARG A 138 -26.10 6.96 -19.94
C ARG A 138 -24.76 6.91 -19.21
N GLN A 139 -24.14 8.08 -19.01
CA GLN A 139 -22.92 8.17 -18.22
C GLN A 139 -23.21 7.76 -16.76
N LEU A 140 -22.30 6.99 -16.17
CA LEU A 140 -22.35 6.70 -14.74
C LEU A 140 -22.14 7.99 -13.92
N PRO A 141 -22.57 8.02 -12.65
CA PRO A 141 -22.51 9.22 -11.83
C PRO A 141 -21.09 9.75 -11.68
N ASN A 142 -20.93 11.03 -11.38
CA ASN A 142 -19.59 11.61 -11.25
C ASN A 142 -18.83 11.00 -10.05
N ALA A 143 -17.57 10.59 -10.25
CA ALA A 143 -16.78 9.90 -9.21
C ALA A 143 -16.55 10.77 -7.96
N ARG A 144 -16.39 12.08 -8.14
CA ARG A 144 -16.27 13.05 -7.04
C ARG A 144 -17.60 13.25 -6.32
N GLU A 145 -18.71 13.29 -7.04
CA GLU A 145 -20.04 13.34 -6.42
C GLU A 145 -20.28 12.09 -5.54
N ILE A 146 -19.96 10.89 -6.05
CA ILE A 146 -20.05 9.65 -5.29
C ILE A 146 -19.18 9.73 -4.03
N SER A 147 -17.93 10.17 -4.17
CA SER A 147 -16.99 10.35 -3.04
C SER A 147 -17.61 11.21 -1.93
N VAL A 148 -18.08 12.41 -2.27
CA VAL A 148 -18.61 13.36 -1.28
C VAL A 148 -19.93 12.89 -0.65
N ARG A 149 -20.80 12.21 -1.42
CA ARG A 149 -22.14 11.84 -0.94
C ARG A 149 -22.18 10.53 -0.15
N LEU A 150 -21.34 9.54 -0.50
CA LEU A 150 -21.35 8.22 0.12
C LEU A 150 -20.17 7.99 1.07
N PHE A 151 -19.07 8.74 0.93
CA PHE A 151 -17.84 8.53 1.69
C PHE A 151 -17.37 9.81 2.40
N PRO A 152 -18.21 10.45 3.24
CA PRO A 152 -17.84 11.68 3.92
C PRO A 152 -16.79 11.45 5.02
N ASP A 153 -16.17 12.54 5.50
CA ASP A 153 -15.30 12.48 6.67
C ASP A 153 -16.12 12.33 7.96
N LYS A 154 -15.82 11.27 8.70
CA LYS A 154 -16.24 11.07 10.08
C LYS A 154 -15.18 10.24 10.78
N LYS A 155 -14.71 10.75 11.93
CA LYS A 155 -13.66 10.09 12.71
C LYS A 155 -14.22 8.95 13.56
N LEU A 156 -14.11 7.74 13.05
CA LEU A 156 -14.31 6.50 13.80
C LEU A 156 -12.95 5.82 13.98
N ILE A 157 -12.53 5.67 15.23
CA ILE A 157 -11.20 5.15 15.58
C ILE A 157 -11.31 3.67 15.93
N ASP A 158 -10.39 2.86 15.42
CA ASP A 158 -10.32 1.45 15.75
C ASP A 158 -9.86 1.23 17.21
N PRO A 159 -10.62 0.48 18.04
CA PRO A 159 -10.26 0.27 19.43
C PRO A 159 -9.22 -0.84 19.65
N VAL A 160 -8.92 -1.65 18.63
CA VAL A 160 -8.09 -2.87 18.75
C VAL A 160 -6.78 -2.74 17.99
N TRP A 161 -6.83 -2.19 16.78
CA TRP A 161 -5.70 -2.24 15.86
C TRP A 161 -4.89 -0.95 15.86
N THR A 162 -3.57 -1.09 15.80
CA THR A 162 -2.63 0.01 15.69
C THR A 162 -2.47 0.44 14.23
N LEU A 163 -1.91 1.62 14.03
CA LEU A 163 -1.71 2.25 12.73
C LEU A 163 -0.76 1.46 11.81
N ILE A 164 0.12 0.61 12.37
CA ILE A 164 0.93 -0.31 11.58
C ILE A 164 0.08 -1.32 10.83
N THR A 165 -1.13 -1.65 11.29
CA THR A 165 -2.05 -2.54 10.59
C THR A 165 -2.43 -1.92 9.24
N GLN A 166 -2.93 -0.69 9.22
CA GLN A 166 -3.18 0.05 7.98
C GLN A 166 -1.92 0.12 7.10
N GLN A 167 -0.79 0.51 7.69
CA GLN A 167 0.42 0.77 6.93
C GLN A 167 1.03 -0.52 6.33
N TRP A 168 0.91 -1.65 7.01
CA TRP A 168 1.40 -2.94 6.51
C TRP A 168 0.57 -3.45 5.33
N GLY A 169 -0.71 -3.13 5.28
CA GLY A 169 -1.54 -3.36 4.08
C GLY A 169 -1.00 -2.66 2.84
N GLN A 170 -0.45 -1.45 3.02
CA GLN A 170 0.22 -0.75 1.92
C GLN A 170 1.52 -1.44 1.49
N ILE A 171 2.33 -1.94 2.43
CA ILE A 171 3.54 -2.74 2.13
C ILE A 171 3.18 -3.95 1.25
N ILE A 172 2.17 -4.72 1.65
CA ILE A 172 1.70 -5.88 0.88
C ILE A 172 1.20 -5.47 -0.51
N THR A 173 0.42 -4.39 -0.60
CA THR A 173 -0.09 -3.89 -1.88
C THR A 173 1.05 -3.55 -2.83
N HIS A 174 2.09 -2.90 -2.29
CA HIS A 174 3.23 -2.45 -3.08
C HIS A 174 4.14 -3.59 -3.52
N ASP A 175 4.20 -4.66 -2.74
CA ASP A 175 4.91 -5.89 -3.10
C ASP A 175 4.25 -6.61 -4.29
N MET A 176 2.92 -6.60 -4.34
CA MET A 176 2.14 -7.42 -5.26
C MET A 176 1.63 -6.67 -6.51
N SER A 177 1.50 -5.34 -6.46
CA SER A 177 0.85 -4.59 -7.54
C SER A 177 1.36 -3.17 -7.75
N LEU A 178 1.52 -2.80 -9.02
CA LEU A 178 1.81 -1.44 -9.48
C LEU A 178 1.29 -1.28 -10.91
N THR A 179 0.30 -0.42 -11.11
CA THR A 179 -0.31 -0.19 -12.44
C THR A 179 0.66 0.50 -13.40
N ALA A 180 0.82 -0.03 -14.62
CA ALA A 180 1.71 0.52 -15.63
C ALA A 180 1.29 1.93 -16.10
N GLY A 181 2.28 2.82 -16.24
CA GLY A 181 2.12 4.14 -16.87
C GLY A 181 1.35 5.19 -16.07
N VAL A 182 0.91 4.85 -14.85
CA VAL A 182 0.35 5.80 -13.90
C VAL A 182 1.44 6.14 -12.91
N ALA A 183 1.85 7.41 -12.84
CA ALA A 183 2.72 7.86 -11.77
C ALA A 183 1.86 8.04 -10.51
N GLN A 184 1.60 6.96 -9.76
CA GLN A 184 0.83 7.02 -8.51
C GLN A 184 1.48 7.92 -7.43
N THR A 185 2.74 8.33 -7.64
CA THR A 185 3.57 9.08 -6.69
C THR A 185 4.23 10.31 -7.29
N HIS A 186 4.14 10.52 -8.61
CA HIS A 186 4.82 11.62 -9.29
C HIS A 186 3.88 12.29 -10.28
N LYS A 187 4.24 13.47 -10.76
CA LYS A 187 3.50 14.09 -11.85
C LYS A 187 3.55 13.21 -13.10
N ASP A 188 2.38 12.82 -13.59
CA ASP A 188 2.27 12.10 -14.86
C ASP A 188 2.96 12.93 -15.97
N LEU A 189 3.72 12.25 -16.84
CA LEU A 189 4.31 12.90 -18.02
C LEU A 189 3.23 13.51 -18.94
N LEU A 190 2.03 12.91 -18.93
CA LEU A 190 0.83 13.43 -19.55
C LEU A 190 -0.02 14.14 -18.50
N THR A 191 -0.32 15.42 -18.70
CA THR A 191 -1.20 16.18 -17.81
C THR A 191 -2.52 16.44 -18.51
N CYS A 192 -3.61 15.88 -17.98
CA CYS A 192 -4.97 16.05 -18.49
C CYS A 192 -5.74 17.14 -17.74
N CYS A 193 -5.36 17.39 -16.48
CA CYS A 193 -5.79 18.53 -15.69
C CYS A 193 -4.55 19.14 -15.04
N ASP A 194 -4.33 20.43 -15.19
CA ASP A 194 -3.13 21.07 -14.66
C ASP A 194 -3.20 21.26 -13.13
N ASP A 195 -2.08 21.69 -12.54
CA ASP A 195 -1.97 21.89 -11.08
C ASP A 195 -2.84 23.05 -10.56
N ASN A 196 -3.42 23.87 -11.46
CA ASN A 196 -4.39 24.92 -11.13
C ASN A 196 -5.84 24.41 -11.28
N GLY A 197 -6.04 23.13 -11.56
CA GLY A 197 -7.35 22.52 -11.73
C GLY A 197 -8.04 22.90 -13.04
N ARG A 198 -7.29 23.23 -14.10
CA ARG A 198 -7.83 23.57 -15.43
C ARG A 198 -7.64 22.43 -16.40
N LEU A 199 -8.62 22.24 -17.29
CA LEU A 199 -8.51 21.28 -18.38
C LEU A 199 -7.41 21.71 -19.35
N THR A 200 -6.53 20.78 -19.70
CA THR A 200 -5.50 21.00 -20.71
C THR A 200 -6.01 20.63 -22.11
N PRO A 201 -5.35 21.08 -23.20
CA PRO A 201 -5.70 20.65 -24.56
C PRO A 201 -5.66 19.12 -24.75
N GLU A 202 -4.78 18.44 -24.01
CA GLU A 202 -4.64 16.98 -24.01
C GLU A 202 -5.90 16.30 -23.49
N ALA A 203 -6.64 16.92 -22.57
CA ALA A 203 -7.84 16.34 -21.97
C ALA A 203 -8.89 15.90 -22.99
N SER A 204 -9.01 16.64 -24.11
CA SER A 204 -9.98 16.35 -25.19
C SER A 204 -9.37 15.61 -26.38
N SER A 205 -8.06 15.67 -26.55
CA SER A 205 -7.37 15.16 -27.75
C SER A 205 -6.64 13.84 -27.51
N ASN A 206 -6.27 13.53 -26.27
CA ASN A 206 -5.50 12.34 -25.92
C ASN A 206 -6.41 11.25 -25.32
N PRO A 207 -6.50 10.05 -25.92
CA PRO A 207 -7.35 8.97 -25.44
C PRO A 207 -6.93 8.38 -24.08
N MET A 208 -5.72 8.71 -23.61
CA MET A 208 -5.23 8.34 -22.27
C MET A 208 -5.75 9.27 -21.18
N CYS A 209 -6.40 10.38 -21.53
CA CYS A 209 -7.04 11.26 -20.55
C CYS A 209 -8.45 10.77 -20.20
N ALA A 210 -8.71 10.64 -18.90
CA ALA A 210 -10.04 10.32 -18.36
C ALA A 210 -10.34 11.21 -17.15
N THR A 211 -10.17 12.52 -17.35
CA THR A 211 -10.25 13.56 -16.31
C THR A 211 -11.54 13.46 -15.51
N MET A 212 -11.42 13.68 -14.19
CA MET A 212 -12.57 13.75 -13.30
C MET A 212 -13.04 15.20 -13.26
N LEU A 213 -14.19 15.49 -13.86
CA LEU A 213 -14.77 16.84 -13.82
C LEU A 213 -15.30 17.14 -12.42
N ILE A 214 -15.09 18.36 -11.95
CA ILE A 214 -15.65 18.83 -10.68
C ILE A 214 -17.15 19.13 -10.88
N PRO A 215 -18.05 18.54 -10.09
CA PRO A 215 -19.47 18.88 -10.15
C PRO A 215 -19.73 20.37 -9.87
N PRO A 216 -20.70 21.02 -10.55
CA PRO A 216 -21.03 22.42 -10.29
C PRO A 216 -21.47 22.74 -8.86
N ASN A 217 -21.96 21.73 -8.15
CA ASN A 217 -22.39 21.80 -6.74
C ASN A 217 -21.32 21.31 -5.75
N ASP A 218 -20.09 21.04 -6.19
CA ASP A 218 -18.99 20.68 -5.29
C ASP A 218 -18.63 21.85 -4.37
N ILE A 219 -18.87 21.73 -3.08
CA ILE A 219 -18.72 22.84 -2.13
C ILE A 219 -17.26 23.21 -1.81
N ILE A 220 -16.27 22.42 -2.27
CA ILE A 220 -14.85 22.65 -1.99
C ILE A 220 -14.17 23.19 -3.25
N HIS A 221 -14.18 22.44 -4.33
CA HIS A 221 -13.41 22.71 -5.54
C HIS A 221 -14.11 23.71 -6.47
N SER A 222 -15.45 23.69 -6.56
CA SER A 222 -16.15 24.63 -7.45
C SER A 222 -15.98 26.09 -7.01
N LEU A 223 -15.96 26.34 -5.68
CA LEU A 223 -15.75 27.67 -5.10
C LEU A 223 -14.35 28.24 -5.37
N GLN A 224 -13.37 27.37 -5.62
CA GLN A 224 -12.00 27.75 -6.00
C GLN A 224 -11.84 27.90 -7.52
N GLY A 225 -12.90 27.65 -8.30
CA GLY A 225 -12.85 27.66 -9.76
C GLY A 225 -12.10 26.47 -10.37
N THR A 226 -11.84 25.41 -9.59
CA THR A 226 -11.29 24.14 -10.06
C THR A 226 -12.31 23.45 -10.97
N GLN A 227 -11.88 23.07 -12.18
CA GLN A 227 -12.72 22.44 -13.20
C GLN A 227 -12.59 20.92 -13.23
N CYS A 228 -11.42 20.40 -12.88
CA CYS A 228 -11.11 18.98 -12.95
C CYS A 228 -10.09 18.54 -11.90
N MET A 229 -9.98 17.22 -11.73
CA MET A 229 -8.83 16.55 -11.14
C MET A 229 -8.13 15.72 -12.22
N ASN A 230 -6.79 15.70 -12.17
CA ASN A 230 -5.99 14.98 -13.17
C ASN A 230 -6.22 13.47 -13.05
N PHE A 231 -6.39 12.81 -14.19
CA PHE A 231 -6.49 11.36 -14.25
C PHE A 231 -6.00 10.86 -15.60
N VAL A 232 -4.90 10.10 -15.57
CA VAL A 232 -4.35 9.38 -16.72
C VAL A 232 -4.67 7.89 -16.59
N ARG A 233 -5.15 7.32 -17.70
CA ARG A 233 -5.53 5.91 -17.81
C ARG A 233 -4.32 4.99 -17.69
N THR A 234 -4.53 3.81 -17.13
CA THR A 234 -3.50 2.78 -16.99
C THR A 234 -3.10 2.24 -18.36
N ILE A 235 -1.80 2.04 -18.58
CA ILE A 235 -1.30 1.38 -19.80
C ILE A 235 -1.81 -0.07 -19.81
N SER A 236 -2.38 -0.46 -20.95
CA SER A 236 -2.91 -1.80 -21.16
C SER A 236 -2.07 -2.63 -22.14
N SER A 237 -2.35 -3.92 -22.21
CA SER A 237 -1.79 -4.83 -23.23
C SER A 237 -2.03 -4.33 -24.67
N ARG A 238 -3.12 -3.61 -24.91
CA ARG A 238 -3.44 -3.02 -26.23
C ARG A 238 -2.49 -1.86 -26.55
N ASP A 239 -2.20 -1.01 -25.57
CA ASP A 239 -1.34 0.16 -25.76
C ASP A 239 0.13 -0.26 -25.99
N ARG A 240 0.53 -1.40 -25.41
CA ARG A 240 1.81 -2.07 -25.69
C ARG A 240 1.82 -2.92 -26.97
N GLY A 241 0.69 -3.05 -27.67
CA GLY A 241 0.59 -3.85 -28.91
C GLY A 241 0.64 -5.36 -28.71
N CYS A 242 0.48 -5.86 -27.48
CA CYS A 242 0.50 -7.29 -27.16
C CYS A 242 -0.80 -8.02 -27.57
N THR A 243 -1.90 -7.27 -27.72
CA THR A 243 -3.21 -7.79 -28.09
C THR A 243 -3.77 -7.01 -29.28
N ALA A 244 -4.68 -7.63 -30.03
CA ALA A 244 -5.36 -6.94 -31.14
C ALA A 244 -6.08 -5.67 -30.66
N ARG A 245 -6.21 -4.67 -31.54
CA ARG A 245 -6.80 -3.36 -31.18
C ARG A 245 -8.27 -3.44 -30.74
N ASN A 246 -8.99 -4.46 -31.19
CA ASN A 246 -10.37 -4.74 -30.81
C ASN A 246 -10.51 -5.68 -29.60
N ALA A 247 -9.40 -6.11 -28.99
CA ALA A 247 -9.45 -6.85 -27.74
C ALA A 247 -9.69 -5.90 -26.56
N PRO A 248 -10.38 -6.35 -25.50
CA PRO A 248 -10.52 -5.59 -24.27
C PRO A 248 -9.16 -5.12 -23.74
N ALA A 249 -9.11 -3.88 -23.28
CA ALA A 249 -7.95 -3.32 -22.59
C ALA A 249 -7.66 -4.15 -21.35
N ARG A 250 -6.44 -4.66 -21.22
CA ARG A 250 -6.01 -5.39 -20.03
C ARG A 250 -4.95 -4.57 -19.31
N PRO A 251 -5.29 -3.87 -18.22
CA PRO A 251 -4.31 -3.11 -17.43
C PRO A 251 -3.15 -4.01 -16.99
N LEU A 252 -1.92 -3.46 -17.01
CA LEU A 252 -0.72 -4.21 -16.67
C LEU A 252 -0.24 -3.89 -15.25
N SER A 253 0.25 -4.92 -14.54
CA SER A 253 1.11 -4.75 -13.36
C SER A 253 2.58 -4.67 -13.80
N VAL A 254 3.40 -3.85 -13.14
CA VAL A 254 4.85 -3.74 -13.42
C VAL A 254 5.73 -4.27 -12.29
N VAL A 255 5.14 -4.97 -11.33
CA VAL A 255 5.84 -5.70 -10.25
C VAL A 255 5.43 -7.17 -10.24
N THR A 256 6.15 -7.99 -9.48
CA THR A 256 5.83 -9.42 -9.29
C THR A 256 4.49 -9.57 -8.57
N ALA A 257 3.79 -10.68 -8.79
CA ALA A 257 2.51 -10.96 -8.12
C ALA A 257 2.67 -11.67 -6.76
N TYR A 258 3.90 -12.08 -6.44
CA TYR A 258 4.25 -12.83 -5.24
C TYR A 258 4.44 -11.87 -4.05
N MET A 259 4.32 -12.38 -2.82
CA MET A 259 4.83 -11.68 -1.64
C MET A 259 6.30 -12.03 -1.46
N ASP A 260 7.15 -11.46 -2.31
CA ASP A 260 8.58 -11.77 -2.39
C ASP A 260 9.50 -10.57 -2.15
N LEU A 261 8.95 -9.53 -1.49
CA LEU A 261 9.65 -8.30 -1.15
C LEU A 261 10.24 -7.60 -2.37
N SER A 262 9.56 -7.67 -3.51
CA SER A 262 9.91 -6.94 -4.72
C SER A 262 9.97 -5.43 -4.49
N LEU A 263 9.24 -4.90 -3.50
CA LEU A 263 9.37 -3.50 -3.09
C LEU A 263 10.72 -3.13 -2.45
N VAL A 264 11.44 -4.12 -1.93
CA VAL A 264 12.79 -3.99 -1.37
C VAL A 264 13.83 -4.35 -2.43
N TYR A 265 13.62 -5.46 -3.16
CA TYR A 265 14.62 -6.05 -4.05
C TYR A 265 14.50 -5.65 -5.53
N GLY A 266 13.41 -4.98 -5.92
CA GLY A 266 13.07 -4.66 -7.30
C GLY A 266 12.37 -5.82 -8.01
N SER A 267 11.78 -5.52 -9.16
CA SER A 267 11.06 -6.47 -10.01
C SER A 267 11.79 -6.76 -11.33
N SER A 268 13.03 -6.32 -11.47
CA SER A 268 13.89 -6.61 -12.62
C SER A 268 15.35 -6.67 -12.20
N ALA A 269 16.16 -7.42 -12.94
CA ALA A 269 17.61 -7.53 -12.65
C ALA A 269 18.30 -6.15 -12.61
N SER A 270 17.89 -5.20 -13.47
CA SER A 270 18.43 -3.84 -13.45
C SER A 270 18.04 -3.04 -12.20
N GLN A 271 16.80 -3.18 -11.72
CA GLN A 271 16.37 -2.54 -10.47
C GLN A 271 17.13 -3.13 -9.28
N ALA A 272 17.22 -4.46 -9.21
CA ALA A 272 17.95 -5.14 -8.14
C ALA A 272 19.44 -4.75 -8.13
N ALA A 273 20.09 -4.71 -9.30
CA ALA A 273 21.48 -4.30 -9.40
C ALA A 273 21.73 -2.86 -8.92
N ALA A 274 20.80 -1.93 -9.18
CA ALA A 274 20.94 -0.53 -8.80
C ALA A 274 20.94 -0.28 -7.28
N ILE A 275 20.40 -1.23 -6.51
CA ILE A 275 20.26 -1.11 -5.05
C ILE A 275 21.13 -2.10 -4.27
N ARG A 276 21.92 -2.95 -4.95
CA ARG A 276 22.88 -3.87 -4.32
C ARG A 276 24.23 -3.19 -4.11
N ALA A 277 24.86 -3.49 -2.99
CA ALA A 277 26.23 -3.05 -2.72
C ALA A 277 27.28 -3.91 -3.44
N PHE A 278 26.90 -5.15 -3.82
CA PHE A 278 27.81 -6.18 -4.34
C PHE A 278 29.02 -6.43 -3.43
N THR A 279 28.83 -6.23 -2.13
CA THR A 279 29.81 -6.55 -1.09
C THR A 279 29.07 -7.03 0.15
N GLY A 280 29.47 -8.20 0.68
CA GLY A 280 28.91 -8.80 1.88
C GLY A 280 27.44 -9.22 1.75
N GLY A 281 26.93 -9.37 0.52
CA GLY A 281 25.54 -9.66 0.21
C GLY A 281 24.57 -8.53 0.53
N ARG A 282 25.06 -7.32 0.80
CA ARG A 282 24.25 -6.19 1.29
C ARG A 282 23.50 -5.46 0.18
N LEU A 283 22.42 -4.79 0.59
CA LEU A 283 21.85 -3.65 -0.13
C LEU A 283 22.66 -2.38 0.17
N THR A 284 22.73 -1.50 -0.82
CA THR A 284 23.43 -0.21 -0.72
C THR A 284 22.77 0.66 0.33
N THR A 285 23.58 1.26 1.19
CA THR A 285 23.17 2.28 2.16
C THR A 285 24.07 3.50 2.07
N LEU A 286 23.57 4.64 2.54
CA LEU A 286 24.35 5.86 2.76
C LEU A 286 24.30 6.20 4.24
N VAL A 287 25.47 6.41 4.83
CA VAL A 287 25.57 6.86 6.23
C VAL A 287 25.41 8.38 6.27
N ARG A 288 24.38 8.85 6.96
CA ARG A 288 24.20 10.27 7.28
C ARG A 288 23.96 10.44 8.77
N LYS A 289 24.74 11.33 9.39
CA LYS A 289 24.71 11.59 10.85
C LYS A 289 24.83 10.31 11.70
N GLY A 290 25.65 9.35 11.26
CA GLY A 290 25.89 8.09 11.96
C GLY A 290 24.78 7.03 11.84
N ARG A 291 23.75 7.27 11.02
CA ARG A 291 22.66 6.31 10.75
C ARG A 291 22.73 5.84 9.30
N GLU A 292 22.39 4.57 9.06
CA GLU A 292 22.28 4.00 7.70
C GLU A 292 20.91 4.32 7.10
N TRP A 293 20.92 4.87 5.90
CA TRP A 293 19.72 5.20 5.12
C TRP A 293 19.77 4.56 3.74
N PRO A 294 18.63 4.40 3.05
CA PRO A 294 18.61 4.02 1.64
C PRO A 294 19.44 4.99 0.76
N PRO A 295 19.89 4.53 -0.42
CA PRO A 295 20.61 5.38 -1.36
C PRO A 295 19.73 6.53 -1.85
N GLN A 296 20.37 7.61 -2.31
CA GLN A 296 19.66 8.76 -2.86
C GLN A 296 19.11 8.43 -4.25
N ASP A 297 17.85 8.77 -4.50
CA ASP A 297 17.26 8.71 -5.83
C ASP A 297 17.87 9.78 -6.74
N PRO A 298 18.42 9.42 -7.91
CA PRO A 298 18.99 10.39 -8.85
C PRO A 298 17.94 11.33 -9.46
N ASN A 299 16.66 10.98 -9.44
CA ASN A 299 15.55 11.73 -10.06
C ASN A 299 14.67 12.43 -9.02
N ILE A 300 15.27 13.16 -8.09
CA ILE A 300 14.59 13.83 -6.95
C ILE A 300 13.36 14.65 -7.39
N THR A 301 13.46 15.39 -8.49
CA THR A 301 12.38 16.25 -8.99
C THR A 301 11.13 15.49 -9.40
N LEU A 302 11.29 14.22 -9.77
CA LEU A 302 10.19 13.30 -10.04
C LEU A 302 9.80 12.60 -8.72
N SER A 303 10.77 11.93 -8.09
CA SER A 303 10.55 10.99 -6.99
C SER A 303 10.05 11.64 -5.70
N CYS A 304 10.50 12.86 -5.41
CA CYS A 304 10.19 13.62 -4.21
C CYS A 304 9.79 15.05 -4.57
N GLU A 305 8.70 15.20 -5.33
CA GLU A 305 8.21 16.48 -5.86
C GLU A 305 7.93 17.56 -4.79
N SER A 306 7.72 17.16 -3.54
CA SER A 306 7.51 18.06 -2.40
C SER A 306 8.82 18.54 -1.75
N ALA A 307 9.97 18.04 -2.20
CA ALA A 307 11.28 18.47 -1.71
C ALA A 307 11.52 19.96 -2.05
N ARG A 308 12.05 20.73 -1.09
CA ARG A 308 12.32 22.17 -1.29
C ARG A 308 13.73 22.47 -1.76
N SER A 309 14.60 21.46 -1.81
CA SER A 309 15.98 21.57 -2.25
C SER A 309 16.45 20.23 -2.83
N PRO A 310 17.33 20.22 -3.85
CA PRO A 310 17.95 18.99 -4.36
C PRO A 310 18.78 18.23 -3.33
N ASN A 311 19.11 18.86 -2.19
CA ASN A 311 19.87 18.22 -1.12
C ASN A 311 18.97 17.58 -0.06
N GLU A 312 17.64 17.71 -0.15
CA GLU A 312 16.74 16.97 0.73
C GLU A 312 16.84 15.46 0.44
N PRO A 313 16.71 14.60 1.47
CA PRO A 313 16.66 13.16 1.27
C PRO A 313 15.55 12.79 0.27
N CYS A 314 15.86 11.85 -0.61
CA CYS A 314 14.90 11.18 -1.48
C CYS A 314 15.41 9.77 -1.70
N TYR A 315 14.67 8.75 -1.25
CA TYR A 315 15.20 7.40 -1.18
C TYR A 315 14.94 6.62 -2.47
N LEU A 316 15.94 5.83 -2.88
CA LEU A 316 15.82 4.81 -3.91
C LEU A 316 15.67 3.43 -3.27
N ALA A 317 14.69 2.66 -3.75
CA ALA A 317 14.41 1.29 -3.30
C ALA A 317 13.95 0.42 -4.49
N GLY A 318 13.54 -0.82 -4.22
CA GLY A 318 12.99 -1.73 -5.24
C GLY A 318 11.69 -1.24 -5.87
N ASP A 319 10.87 -0.50 -5.12
CA ASP A 319 9.63 0.13 -5.58
C ASP A 319 9.73 1.67 -5.57
N ILE A 320 9.22 2.28 -6.64
CA ILE A 320 9.29 3.74 -6.87
C ILE A 320 8.46 4.55 -5.87
N ARG A 321 7.53 3.91 -5.15
CA ARG A 321 6.62 4.59 -4.22
C ARG A 321 7.18 4.68 -2.81
N VAL A 322 8.44 4.30 -2.57
CA VAL A 322 9.11 4.32 -1.25
C VAL A 322 8.98 5.66 -0.50
N ASN A 323 8.92 6.79 -1.21
CA ASN A 323 8.82 8.12 -0.63
C ASN A 323 7.38 8.63 -0.46
N GLN A 324 6.36 7.83 -0.81
CA GLN A 324 4.99 8.32 -0.95
C GLN A 324 4.48 9.00 0.31
N ASN A 325 4.64 8.37 1.47
CA ASN A 325 4.26 8.92 2.76
C ASN A 325 5.27 8.50 3.85
N PRO A 326 5.40 9.23 4.98
CA PRO A 326 6.42 8.95 5.99
C PRO A 326 6.38 7.54 6.57
N GLN A 327 5.19 6.99 6.78
CA GLN A 327 4.99 5.71 7.44
C GLN A 327 5.42 4.54 6.55
N LEU A 328 5.10 4.60 5.26
CA LEU A 328 5.61 3.70 4.24
C LEU A 328 7.14 3.74 4.20
N THR A 329 7.70 4.94 4.21
CA THR A 329 9.16 5.11 4.17
C THR A 329 9.84 4.53 5.40
N VAL A 330 9.28 4.70 6.61
CA VAL A 330 9.78 4.07 7.85
C VAL A 330 9.93 2.56 7.65
N LEU A 331 8.87 1.90 7.17
CA LEU A 331 8.87 0.45 7.02
C LEU A 331 9.78 -0.03 5.91
N GLN A 332 9.88 0.69 4.78
CA GLN A 332 10.84 0.39 3.72
C GLN A 332 12.30 0.47 4.21
N ILE A 333 12.62 1.45 5.07
CA ILE A 333 13.94 1.54 5.72
C ILE A 333 14.18 0.35 6.64
N ILE A 334 13.18 -0.02 7.45
CA ILE A 334 13.25 -1.18 8.35
C ILE A 334 13.48 -2.49 7.57
N LEU A 335 12.75 -2.70 6.47
CA LEU A 335 12.90 -3.87 5.61
C LEU A 335 14.29 -3.92 4.93
N LEU A 336 14.81 -2.78 4.49
CA LEU A 336 16.18 -2.73 3.95
C LEU A 336 17.21 -3.10 5.02
N ARG A 337 17.06 -2.55 6.23
CA ARG A 337 17.96 -2.82 7.35
C ARG A 337 17.91 -4.28 7.78
N GLU A 338 16.73 -4.92 7.75
CA GLU A 338 16.60 -6.33 8.11
C GLU A 338 17.40 -7.22 7.16
N HIS A 339 17.32 -6.95 5.86
CA HIS A 339 18.16 -7.66 4.90
C HIS A 339 19.66 -7.51 5.21
N ASN A 340 20.12 -6.29 5.48
CA ASN A 340 21.52 -6.03 5.80
C ASN A 340 21.95 -6.68 7.12
N ARG A 341 21.07 -6.72 8.13
CA ARG A 341 21.29 -7.40 9.41
C ARG A 341 21.45 -8.91 9.24
N ILE A 342 20.58 -9.53 8.43
CA ILE A 342 20.68 -10.95 8.09
C ILE A 342 21.97 -11.22 7.30
N ALA A 343 22.25 -10.42 6.26
CA ALA A 343 23.45 -10.57 5.42
C ALA A 343 24.74 -10.47 6.25
N ASP A 344 24.86 -9.46 7.13
CA ASP A 344 26.02 -9.30 8.02
C ASP A 344 26.20 -10.47 8.97
N THR A 345 25.10 -11.07 9.43
CA THR A 345 25.15 -12.23 10.33
C THR A 345 25.59 -13.48 9.56
N LEU A 346 25.03 -13.71 8.38
CA LEU A 346 25.42 -14.83 7.50
C LEU A 346 26.88 -14.72 7.05
N ALA A 347 27.35 -13.52 6.71
CA ALA A 347 28.75 -13.29 6.34
C ALA A 347 29.73 -13.65 7.47
N LYS A 348 29.33 -13.43 8.74
CA LYS A 348 30.12 -13.80 9.92
C LYS A 348 30.08 -15.31 10.19
N LEU A 349 28.90 -15.93 10.04
CA LEU A 349 28.71 -17.37 10.25
C LEU A 349 29.38 -18.19 9.15
N ASN A 350 29.37 -17.69 7.92
CA ASN A 350 29.84 -18.39 6.73
C ASN A 350 30.91 -17.56 5.98
N PRO A 351 32.15 -17.44 6.51
CA PRO A 351 33.19 -16.60 5.88
C PRO A 351 33.63 -17.03 4.48
N PHE A 352 33.19 -18.19 4.01
CA PHE A 352 33.51 -18.76 2.69
C PHE A 352 32.44 -18.49 1.63
N TRP A 353 31.26 -18.04 2.03
CA TRP A 353 30.21 -17.69 1.08
C TRP A 353 30.59 -16.42 0.32
N ASP A 354 30.31 -16.42 -0.98
CA ASP A 354 30.48 -15.23 -1.81
C ASP A 354 29.32 -14.24 -1.62
N ASP A 355 29.48 -13.04 -2.19
CA ASP A 355 28.48 -11.97 -2.12
C ASP A 355 27.09 -12.43 -2.59
N GLU A 356 27.05 -13.17 -3.70
CA GLU A 356 25.79 -13.62 -4.30
C GLU A 356 25.06 -14.62 -3.40
N THR A 357 25.79 -15.58 -2.82
CA THR A 357 25.21 -16.56 -1.91
C THR A 357 24.65 -15.89 -0.66
N ILE A 358 25.39 -14.94 -0.07
CA ILE A 358 24.92 -14.19 1.10
C ILE A 358 23.67 -13.36 0.75
N TYR A 359 23.69 -12.65 -0.39
CA TYR A 359 22.53 -11.86 -0.85
C TYR A 359 21.29 -12.72 -1.03
N GLN A 360 21.42 -13.87 -1.70
CA GLN A 360 20.28 -14.74 -1.99
C GLN A 360 19.74 -15.45 -0.74
N GLU A 361 20.59 -15.92 0.17
CA GLU A 361 20.14 -16.51 1.44
C GLU A 361 19.51 -15.45 2.36
N ALA A 362 20.10 -14.25 2.47
CA ALA A 362 19.50 -13.15 3.22
C ALA A 362 18.13 -12.74 2.66
N ARG A 363 18.02 -12.59 1.33
CA ARG A 363 16.73 -12.33 0.66
C ARG A 363 15.73 -13.44 0.92
N ARG A 364 16.14 -14.71 0.82
CA ARG A 364 15.26 -15.87 1.03
C ARG A 364 14.73 -15.96 2.45
N ILE A 365 15.58 -15.75 3.47
CA ILE A 365 15.18 -15.74 4.88
C ILE A 365 14.21 -14.57 5.15
N HIS A 366 14.55 -13.38 4.67
CA HIS A 366 13.73 -12.19 4.88
C HIS A 366 12.34 -12.33 4.21
N ILE A 367 12.27 -12.88 3.00
CA ILE A 367 10.98 -13.20 2.36
C ILE A 367 10.18 -14.18 3.23
N ALA A 368 10.81 -15.21 3.79
CA ALA A 368 10.13 -16.18 4.63
C ALA A 368 9.59 -15.56 5.93
N GLU A 369 10.38 -14.69 6.56
CA GLU A 369 9.96 -13.92 7.73
C GLU A 369 8.72 -13.07 7.43
N ILE A 370 8.76 -12.31 6.33
CA ILE A 370 7.64 -11.43 5.96
C ILE A 370 6.43 -12.23 5.49
N GLN A 371 6.60 -13.35 4.77
CA GLN A 371 5.48 -14.25 4.45
C GLN A 371 4.83 -14.83 5.70
N HIS A 372 5.62 -15.17 6.74
CA HIS A 372 5.07 -15.62 8.02
C HIS A 372 4.25 -14.52 8.70
N ILE A 373 4.82 -13.31 8.86
CA ILE A 373 4.13 -12.15 9.43
C ILE A 373 2.84 -11.85 8.65
N ASN A 374 2.89 -11.85 7.32
CA ASN A 374 1.75 -11.60 6.46
C ASN A 374 0.60 -12.59 6.74
N TYR A 375 0.86 -13.90 6.67
CA TYR A 375 -0.21 -14.89 6.77
C TYR A 375 -0.66 -15.18 8.20
N TYR A 376 0.23 -15.11 9.20
CA TYR A 376 -0.07 -15.56 10.56
C TYR A 376 -0.29 -14.41 11.56
N GLU A 377 0.25 -13.21 11.34
CA GLU A 377 -0.06 -12.04 12.18
C GLU A 377 -1.05 -11.08 11.51
N TYR A 378 -0.84 -10.74 10.24
CA TYR A 378 -1.55 -9.65 9.58
C TYR A 378 -2.88 -10.05 8.95
N LEU A 379 -2.89 -10.98 7.99
CA LEU A 379 -4.10 -11.35 7.24
C LEU A 379 -5.27 -11.85 8.12
N PRO A 380 -5.06 -12.55 9.25
CA PRO A 380 -6.16 -12.92 10.15
C PRO A 380 -6.91 -11.72 10.73
N ILE A 381 -6.29 -10.54 10.80
CA ILE A 381 -6.91 -9.28 11.23
C ILE A 381 -7.95 -8.83 10.20
N LEU A 382 -7.58 -8.90 8.92
CA LEU A 382 -8.41 -8.39 7.83
C LEU A 382 -9.46 -9.39 7.37
N LEU A 383 -9.07 -10.67 7.26
CA LEU A 383 -9.90 -11.71 6.67
C LEU A 383 -10.65 -12.54 7.72
N GLY A 384 -10.28 -12.40 8.99
CA GLY A 384 -10.79 -13.22 10.08
C GLY A 384 -10.09 -14.57 10.16
N PHE A 385 -9.63 -14.92 11.37
CA PHE A 385 -8.89 -16.15 11.64
C PHE A 385 -9.61 -17.41 11.15
N GLN A 386 -10.92 -17.53 11.41
CA GLN A 386 -11.69 -18.72 11.01
C GLN A 386 -11.76 -18.87 9.48
N ASN A 387 -11.99 -17.77 8.75
CA ASN A 387 -11.99 -17.76 7.30
C ASN A 387 -10.61 -18.14 6.72
N MET A 388 -9.52 -17.70 7.37
CA MET A 388 -8.16 -18.09 6.98
C MET A 388 -7.92 -19.60 7.12
N VAL A 389 -8.43 -20.23 8.18
CA VAL A 389 -8.32 -21.68 8.40
C VAL A 389 -9.18 -22.46 7.41
N GLU A 390 -10.45 -22.08 7.25
CA GLU A 390 -11.41 -22.77 6.38
C GLU A 390 -10.99 -22.77 4.91
N ASN A 391 -10.39 -21.67 4.45
CA ASN A 391 -9.92 -21.51 3.08
C ASN A 391 -8.44 -21.87 2.89
N LYS A 392 -7.84 -22.57 3.86
CA LYS A 392 -6.46 -23.11 3.78
C LYS A 392 -5.39 -22.06 3.50
N LEU A 393 -5.57 -20.86 4.05
CA LEU A 393 -4.58 -19.79 4.01
C LEU A 393 -3.54 -19.95 5.13
N ILE A 394 -3.94 -20.51 6.26
CA ILE A 394 -3.08 -20.87 7.40
C ILE A 394 -3.39 -22.27 7.92
N TYR A 395 -2.42 -22.87 8.60
CA TYR A 395 -2.52 -24.22 9.17
C TYR A 395 -2.09 -24.20 10.64
N PRO A 396 -2.96 -23.73 11.57
CA PRO A 396 -2.60 -23.58 12.98
C PRO A 396 -2.16 -24.92 13.59
N GLY A 397 -1.03 -24.90 14.30
CA GLY A 397 -0.51 -26.09 15.00
C GLY A 397 0.11 -27.16 14.08
N VAL A 398 0.28 -26.88 12.78
CA VAL A 398 0.95 -27.81 11.86
C VAL A 398 2.40 -28.05 12.29
N LYS A 399 2.84 -29.31 12.18
CA LYS A 399 4.23 -29.71 12.35
C LYS A 399 4.79 -30.13 11.00
N GLY A 400 6.01 -29.71 10.70
CA GLY A 400 6.64 -29.99 9.41
C GLY A 400 6.17 -29.06 8.28
N TYR A 401 6.37 -29.52 7.04
CA TYR A 401 6.07 -28.76 5.84
C TYR A 401 4.57 -28.70 5.53
N VAL A 402 4.17 -27.65 4.81
CA VAL A 402 2.86 -27.54 4.17
C VAL A 402 3.08 -27.54 2.67
N ASN A 403 2.82 -28.68 2.03
CA ASN A 403 3.05 -28.88 0.60
C ASN A 403 1.76 -28.64 -0.20
N ASP A 404 1.23 -27.42 -0.14
CA ASP A 404 -0.02 -27.02 -0.77
C ASP A 404 0.18 -26.22 -2.08
N TYR A 405 1.43 -26.11 -2.56
CA TYR A 405 1.72 -25.58 -3.88
C TYR A 405 0.98 -26.37 -4.95
N ASN A 406 0.24 -25.65 -5.79
CA ASN A 406 -0.51 -26.21 -6.91
C ASN A 406 -0.09 -25.48 -8.21
N PRO A 407 0.61 -26.15 -9.15
CA PRO A 407 1.06 -25.55 -10.40
C PRO A 407 -0.08 -25.17 -11.35
N THR A 408 -1.34 -25.52 -11.06
CA THR A 408 -2.51 -25.08 -11.84
C THR A 408 -3.14 -23.79 -11.33
N VAL A 409 -2.71 -23.29 -10.16
CA VAL A 409 -3.20 -22.02 -9.60
C VAL A 409 -2.42 -20.87 -10.23
N ASP A 410 -3.14 -19.92 -10.83
CA ASP A 410 -2.57 -18.70 -11.39
C ASP A 410 -2.37 -17.66 -10.27
N PRO A 411 -1.11 -17.30 -9.92
CA PRO A 411 -0.79 -16.37 -8.85
C PRO A 411 -1.00 -14.90 -9.23
N SER A 412 -1.31 -14.59 -10.50
CA SER A 412 -1.50 -13.22 -10.97
C SER A 412 -2.51 -12.47 -10.10
N VAL A 413 -2.17 -11.25 -9.70
CA VAL A 413 -3.05 -10.43 -8.87
C VAL A 413 -4.34 -10.12 -9.62
N LEU A 414 -5.47 -10.38 -8.98
CA LEU A 414 -6.80 -10.04 -9.49
C LEU A 414 -6.95 -8.52 -9.53
N ASP A 415 -7.48 -8.02 -10.64
CA ASP A 415 -7.78 -6.59 -10.81
C ASP A 415 -8.81 -6.10 -9.78
N GLU A 416 -9.82 -6.94 -9.49
CA GLU A 416 -10.80 -6.69 -8.43
C GLU A 416 -10.14 -6.60 -7.04
N HIS A 417 -9.03 -7.30 -6.80
CA HIS A 417 -8.27 -7.18 -5.56
C HIS A 417 -7.48 -5.86 -5.52
N ALA A 418 -6.63 -5.62 -6.52
CA ALA A 418 -5.71 -4.48 -6.54
C ALA A 418 -6.40 -3.11 -6.72
N THR A 419 -7.55 -3.09 -7.38
CA THR A 419 -8.25 -1.85 -7.78
C THR A 419 -9.51 -1.59 -6.97
N ALA A 420 -10.08 -2.59 -6.28
CA ALA A 420 -11.27 -2.41 -5.44
C ALA A 420 -11.08 -2.91 -4.00
N ALA A 421 -11.01 -4.23 -3.79
CA ALA A 421 -11.16 -4.81 -2.46
C ALA A 421 -10.05 -4.40 -1.49
N PHE A 422 -8.79 -4.43 -1.92
CA PHE A 422 -7.67 -4.08 -1.03
C PHE A 422 -7.52 -2.57 -0.83
N ARG A 423 -8.13 -1.76 -1.71
CA ARG A 423 -8.21 -0.29 -1.55
C ARG A 423 -9.30 0.17 -0.59
N HIS A 424 -10.22 -0.72 -0.18
CA HIS A 424 -11.16 -0.43 0.90
C HIS A 424 -10.44 0.01 2.17
N PHE A 425 -9.25 -0.53 2.41
CA PHE A 425 -8.41 -0.23 3.57
C PHE A 425 -7.77 1.15 3.57
N HIS A 426 -7.97 1.96 2.52
CA HIS A 426 -7.68 3.40 2.59
C HIS A 426 -8.55 4.13 3.64
N THR A 427 -9.69 3.56 4.03
CA THR A 427 -10.55 4.04 5.15
C THR A 427 -9.81 4.03 6.50
N LEU A 428 -8.81 3.17 6.65
CA LEU A 428 -8.02 3.02 7.88
C LEU A 428 -6.98 4.15 8.07
N ILE A 429 -6.74 4.97 7.05
CA ILE A 429 -5.67 5.97 7.03
C ILE A 429 -5.98 7.11 8.00
N ARG A 430 -4.98 7.47 8.81
CA ARG A 430 -5.04 8.63 9.71
C ARG A 430 -4.44 9.87 9.07
N GLY A 431 -5.18 10.98 9.05
CA GLY A 431 -4.69 12.24 8.50
C GLY A 431 -3.57 12.92 9.29
N TYR A 432 -3.32 12.51 10.54
CA TYR A 432 -2.25 13.03 11.38
C TYR A 432 -1.40 11.89 11.91
N LEU A 433 -0.08 12.06 11.81
CA LEU A 433 0.90 11.09 12.29
C LEU A 433 1.43 11.56 13.65
N GLN A 434 1.21 10.75 14.67
CA GLN A 434 1.64 11.04 16.03
C GLN A 434 3.03 10.44 16.29
N MET A 435 3.89 11.24 16.91
CA MET A 435 5.24 10.86 17.30
C MET A 435 5.28 10.58 18.80
N PHE A 436 5.85 9.45 19.19
CA PHE A 436 5.91 9.03 20.59
C PHE A 436 7.34 8.86 21.07
N THR A 437 7.59 9.35 22.29
CA THR A 437 8.84 9.11 23.03
C THR A 437 8.95 7.65 23.47
N GLU A 438 10.13 7.25 23.98
CA GLU A 438 10.36 5.88 24.47
C GLU A 438 9.33 5.43 25.51
N ASN A 439 8.93 6.32 26.42
CA ASN A 439 7.92 6.08 27.45
C ASN A 439 6.46 6.11 26.92
N ARG A 440 6.27 6.04 25.60
CA ARG A 440 4.97 6.12 24.90
C ARG A 440 4.15 7.36 25.25
N LYS A 441 4.83 8.47 25.54
CA LYS A 441 4.20 9.79 25.64
C LYS A 441 4.23 10.48 24.29
N LEU A 442 3.11 11.09 23.90
CA LEU A 442 3.00 11.91 22.70
C LEU A 442 4.02 13.07 22.78
N SER A 443 4.93 13.10 21.81
CA SER A 443 5.98 14.12 21.66
C SER A 443 5.50 15.25 20.76
N SER A 444 4.97 14.90 19.59
CA SER A 444 4.44 15.83 18.60
C SER A 444 3.49 15.12 17.62
N ALA A 445 2.90 15.86 16.69
CA ALA A 445 2.15 15.30 15.58
C ALA A 445 2.36 16.13 14.31
N VAL A 446 2.31 15.48 13.16
CA VAL A 446 2.38 16.13 11.85
C VAL A 446 1.14 15.81 11.01
N ARG A 447 0.77 16.75 10.14
CA ARG A 447 -0.30 16.54 9.16
C ARG A 447 0.24 15.72 7.98
N LEU A 448 -0.45 14.65 7.61
CA LEU A 448 0.00 13.72 6.57
C LEU A 448 0.22 14.41 5.22
N SER A 449 -0.72 15.29 4.82
CA SER A 449 -0.67 15.98 3.52
C SER A 449 0.50 16.95 3.33
N ASP A 450 1.21 17.31 4.39
CA ASP A 450 2.41 18.16 4.32
C ASP A 450 3.70 17.37 4.03
N TRP A 451 3.64 16.03 4.08
CA TRP A 451 4.80 15.14 4.01
C TRP A 451 4.73 14.07 2.92
N PHE A 452 3.70 14.09 2.08
CA PHE A 452 3.68 13.23 0.88
C PHE A 452 4.88 13.54 -0.02
N ASN A 453 5.56 12.49 -0.51
CA ASN A 453 6.73 12.58 -1.38
C ASN A 453 7.87 13.46 -0.80
N ARG A 454 8.02 13.49 0.54
CA ARG A 454 9.04 14.31 1.22
C ARG A 454 9.59 13.62 2.46
N PRO A 455 10.57 12.71 2.32
CA PRO A 455 11.06 11.91 3.43
C PRO A 455 11.96 12.67 4.41
N LEU A 456 12.28 13.96 4.16
CA LEU A 456 13.10 14.79 5.03
C LEU A 456 12.73 14.67 6.52
N LEU A 457 11.43 14.53 6.84
CA LEU A 457 10.95 14.35 8.21
C LEU A 457 11.73 13.31 9.00
N LEU A 458 12.04 12.18 8.37
CA LEU A 458 12.64 11.00 9.01
C LEU A 458 14.06 11.27 9.51
N GLU A 459 14.77 12.20 8.86
CA GLU A 459 16.15 12.58 9.23
C GLU A 459 16.20 13.80 10.17
N THR A 460 15.04 14.27 10.66
CA THR A 460 14.94 15.34 11.65
C THR A 460 14.84 14.79 13.06
N ASN A 461 15.67 15.31 13.98
CA ASN A 461 15.67 14.94 15.39
C ASN A 461 15.63 13.42 15.60
N ASN A 462 14.64 12.91 16.34
CA ASN A 462 14.41 11.48 16.55
C ASN A 462 13.14 10.98 15.82
N ALA A 463 12.69 11.68 14.78
CA ALA A 463 11.39 11.45 14.17
C ALA A 463 11.23 10.04 13.59
N PHE A 464 12.29 9.44 13.05
CA PHE A 464 12.25 8.04 12.59
C PHE A 464 11.76 7.10 13.71
N ASP A 465 12.44 7.09 14.86
CA ASP A 465 12.08 6.21 15.98
C ASP A 465 10.76 6.62 16.64
N GLU A 466 10.46 7.92 16.73
CA GLU A 466 9.19 8.38 17.28
C GLU A 466 7.98 8.03 16.40
N LEU A 467 8.14 8.03 15.07
CA LEU A 467 7.13 7.57 14.11
C LEU A 467 7.02 6.04 14.12
N THR A 468 8.13 5.30 14.25
CA THR A 468 8.11 3.84 14.40
C THR A 468 7.34 3.42 15.66
N ARG A 469 7.50 4.14 16.79
CA ARG A 469 6.63 3.96 17.96
C ARG A 469 5.19 4.40 17.68
N GLY A 470 4.99 5.48 16.93
CA GLY A 470 3.67 5.94 16.48
C GLY A 470 2.88 4.87 15.75
N LEU A 471 3.53 4.11 14.85
CA LEU A 471 2.92 2.98 14.15
C LEU A 471 2.31 1.94 15.09
N THR A 472 2.91 1.73 16.27
CA THR A 472 2.50 0.69 17.23
C THR A 472 1.72 1.22 18.43
N VAL A 473 1.49 2.53 18.53
CA VAL A 473 0.76 3.17 19.64
C VAL A 473 -0.48 3.90 19.15
N GLN A 474 -0.37 4.59 18.02
CA GLN A 474 -1.51 5.28 17.44
C GLN A 474 -2.51 4.24 16.90
N PRO A 475 -3.82 4.38 17.13
CA PRO A 475 -4.82 3.56 16.46
C PRO A 475 -4.98 3.96 15.00
N GLN A 476 -5.33 2.98 14.15
CA GLN A 476 -5.84 3.23 12.81
C GLN A 476 -7.27 3.80 12.87
N ASP A 477 -7.77 4.33 11.75
CA ASP A 477 -9.20 4.57 11.59
C ASP A 477 -9.94 3.25 11.38
N PHE A 478 -11.26 3.29 11.53
CA PHE A 478 -12.10 2.10 11.47
C PHE A 478 -12.36 1.69 10.01
N SER A 479 -12.44 0.38 9.74
CA SER A 479 -12.86 -0.12 8.43
C SER A 479 -14.36 0.11 8.28
N ASP A 480 -14.71 1.16 7.56
CA ASP A 480 -16.10 1.55 7.27
C ASP A 480 -16.18 2.39 5.98
N GLN A 481 -17.21 3.22 5.85
CA GLN A 481 -17.42 4.07 4.68
C GLN A 481 -16.78 5.46 4.79
N TYR A 482 -16.27 5.85 5.94
CA TYR A 482 -15.81 7.20 6.21
C TYR A 482 -14.33 7.35 5.87
N TRP A 483 -13.95 8.51 5.36
CA TRP A 483 -12.60 8.75 4.86
C TRP A 483 -12.06 10.06 5.42
N ASP A 484 -10.84 10.03 5.95
CA ASP A 484 -10.18 11.23 6.45
C ASP A 484 -9.99 12.25 5.30
N ASN A 485 -10.35 13.50 5.56
CA ASN A 485 -10.22 14.59 4.59
C ASN A 485 -8.79 14.79 4.08
N GLU A 486 -7.77 14.37 4.83
CA GLU A 486 -6.37 14.40 4.37
C GLU A 486 -6.13 13.57 3.10
N ILE A 487 -7.00 12.60 2.81
CA ILE A 487 -6.92 11.70 1.67
C ILE A 487 -7.98 12.01 0.59
N THR A 488 -9.11 12.62 0.95
CA THR A 488 -10.19 12.96 -0.01
C THR A 488 -10.22 14.43 -0.44
N GLN A 489 -9.50 15.31 0.26
CA GLN A 489 -9.44 16.75 -0.04
C GLN A 489 -8.01 17.27 -0.18
N PHE A 490 -7.02 16.62 0.45
CA PHE A 490 -5.65 17.13 0.55
C PHE A 490 -4.59 16.18 -0.02
N LEU A 491 -5.00 15.10 -0.70
CA LEU A 491 -4.07 14.13 -1.29
C LEU A 491 -3.15 14.83 -2.29
N PHE A 492 -1.84 14.72 -2.08
CA PHE A 492 -0.82 15.36 -2.92
C PHE A 492 -1.11 16.86 -3.19
N LYS A 493 -1.63 17.59 -2.21
CA LYS A 493 -1.92 19.04 -2.36
C LYS A 493 -0.68 19.88 -2.67
N ARG A 494 0.52 19.39 -2.35
CA ARG A 494 1.79 20.14 -2.50
C ARG A 494 1.66 21.52 -1.82
N ASN A 495 1.85 22.59 -2.59
CA ASN A 495 1.72 23.98 -2.14
C ASN A 495 0.31 24.58 -2.40
N ASN A 496 -0.63 23.80 -2.97
CA ASN A 496 -2.00 24.25 -3.22
C ASN A 496 -2.85 24.18 -1.95
N THR A 497 -4.00 24.88 -1.97
CA THR A 497 -4.95 24.89 -0.85
C THR A 497 -5.61 23.53 -0.66
N PHE A 498 -6.00 22.89 -1.77
CA PHE A 498 -6.58 21.54 -1.82
C PHE A 498 -5.77 20.67 -2.78
N GLY A 499 -5.91 19.36 -2.62
CA GLY A 499 -5.28 18.35 -3.45
C GLY A 499 -6.30 17.59 -4.30
N SER A 500 -5.96 16.35 -4.61
CA SER A 500 -6.85 15.39 -5.25
C SER A 500 -7.73 14.66 -4.22
N ASP A 501 -8.60 13.80 -4.72
CA ASP A 501 -9.47 12.92 -3.95
C ASP A 501 -9.12 11.45 -4.27
N LEU A 502 -8.54 10.73 -3.29
CA LEU A 502 -8.17 9.32 -3.49
C LEU A 502 -9.39 8.44 -3.73
N ARG A 503 -10.50 8.71 -3.05
CA ARG A 503 -11.72 7.91 -3.16
C ARG A 503 -12.36 8.06 -4.54
N ALA A 504 -12.44 9.29 -5.04
CA ALA A 504 -12.88 9.55 -6.42
C ALA A 504 -11.92 8.91 -7.43
N THR A 505 -10.61 8.97 -7.16
CA THR A 505 -9.58 8.32 -7.99
C THR A 505 -9.76 6.81 -8.04
N ASP A 506 -10.06 6.16 -6.92
CA ASP A 506 -10.30 4.70 -6.85
C ASP A 506 -11.53 4.29 -7.67
N ILE A 507 -12.62 5.06 -7.58
CA ILE A 507 -13.83 4.83 -8.39
C ILE A 507 -13.51 4.98 -9.88
N GLN A 508 -12.86 6.07 -10.25
CA GLN A 508 -12.47 6.33 -11.65
C GLN A 508 -11.46 5.27 -12.16
N ARG A 509 -10.58 4.76 -11.31
CA ARG A 509 -9.66 3.67 -11.64
C ARG A 509 -10.39 2.35 -11.86
N GLY A 510 -11.43 2.07 -11.08
CA GLY A 510 -12.32 0.93 -11.34
C GLY A 510 -12.97 0.97 -12.73
N ARG A 511 -13.39 2.17 -13.17
CA ARG A 511 -13.93 2.42 -14.52
C ARG A 511 -12.87 2.25 -15.61
N ASP A 512 -11.68 2.82 -15.40
CA ASP A 512 -10.55 2.72 -16.31
C ASP A 512 -10.12 1.26 -16.54
N HIS A 513 -10.12 0.46 -15.47
CA HIS A 513 -9.79 -0.96 -15.50
C HIS A 513 -10.96 -1.85 -15.97
N GLY A 514 -12.13 -1.26 -16.22
CA GLY A 514 -13.32 -1.98 -16.64
C GLY A 514 -13.69 -3.09 -15.65
N LEU A 515 -13.61 -2.81 -14.34
CA LEU A 515 -14.04 -3.78 -13.32
C LEU A 515 -15.50 -4.15 -13.50
N GLY A 516 -15.85 -5.40 -13.17
CA GLY A 516 -17.24 -5.84 -13.16
C GLY A 516 -18.10 -4.99 -12.21
N THR A 517 -19.41 -5.01 -12.45
CA THR A 517 -20.37 -4.37 -11.54
C THR A 517 -20.42 -5.13 -10.21
N TYR A 518 -20.94 -4.47 -9.18
CA TYR A 518 -21.11 -5.06 -7.86
C TYR A 518 -21.88 -6.39 -7.92
N ILE A 519 -23.00 -6.42 -8.64
CA ILE A 519 -23.84 -7.63 -8.76
C ILE A 519 -23.13 -8.77 -9.51
N SER A 520 -22.33 -8.45 -10.54
CA SER A 520 -21.60 -9.46 -11.31
C SER A 520 -20.49 -10.11 -10.47
N THR A 521 -19.91 -9.33 -9.57
CA THR A 521 -18.87 -9.79 -8.65
C THR A 521 -19.47 -10.66 -7.56
N ARG A 522 -20.62 -10.27 -6.99
CA ARG A 522 -21.37 -11.12 -6.05
C ARG A 522 -21.73 -12.46 -6.66
N ALA A 523 -22.20 -12.46 -7.91
CA ALA A 523 -22.47 -13.69 -8.64
C ALA A 523 -21.22 -14.57 -8.79
N ALA A 524 -20.07 -13.98 -9.14
CA ALA A 524 -18.80 -14.70 -9.23
C ALA A 524 -18.32 -15.28 -7.88
N CYS A 525 -18.68 -14.62 -6.78
CA CYS A 525 -18.43 -15.08 -5.41
C CYS A 525 -19.49 -16.05 -4.86
N ASN A 526 -20.47 -16.47 -5.67
CA ASN A 526 -21.62 -17.27 -5.22
C ASN A 526 -22.40 -16.64 -4.05
N LEU A 527 -22.44 -15.31 -3.98
CA LEU A 527 -23.18 -14.55 -2.98
C LEU A 527 -24.60 -14.21 -3.51
N PRO A 528 -25.57 -13.94 -2.61
CA PRO A 528 -26.90 -13.47 -3.02
C PRO A 528 -26.81 -12.21 -3.88
N VAL A 529 -27.44 -12.21 -5.06
CA VAL A 529 -27.39 -11.10 -6.02
C VAL A 529 -28.64 -10.22 -5.86
N PRO A 530 -28.51 -8.94 -5.50
CA PRO A 530 -29.65 -8.04 -5.39
C PRO A 530 -30.29 -7.78 -6.75
N LYS A 531 -31.62 -7.73 -6.81
CA LYS A 531 -32.39 -7.36 -8.01
C LYS A 531 -33.00 -5.96 -7.89
N THR A 532 -33.13 -5.49 -6.66
CA THR A 532 -33.63 -4.16 -6.30
C THR A 532 -32.67 -3.52 -5.30
N PHE A 533 -32.72 -2.20 -5.16
CA PHE A 533 -31.94 -1.51 -4.13
C PHE A 533 -32.33 -1.95 -2.72
N GLN A 534 -33.61 -2.28 -2.49
CA GLN A 534 -34.10 -2.83 -1.22
C GLN A 534 -33.39 -4.14 -0.83
N ASP A 535 -33.07 -5.01 -1.81
CA ASP A 535 -32.34 -6.26 -1.56
C ASP A 535 -30.92 -5.99 -1.03
N MET A 536 -30.39 -4.78 -1.20
CA MET A 536 -29.06 -4.40 -0.70
C MET A 536 -29.04 -4.13 0.80
N LEU A 537 -30.18 -3.97 1.46
CA LEU A 537 -30.27 -3.69 2.90
C LEU A 537 -29.76 -4.83 3.79
N ASP A 538 -29.67 -6.05 3.24
CA ASP A 538 -29.09 -7.21 3.92
C ASP A 538 -27.63 -6.98 4.32
N TYR A 539 -26.92 -6.10 3.61
CA TYR A 539 -25.49 -5.87 3.82
C TYR A 539 -25.09 -4.38 3.76
N ILE A 540 -25.89 -3.48 3.19
CA ILE A 540 -25.67 -2.01 3.19
C ILE A 540 -26.65 -1.33 4.16
N SER A 541 -26.28 -0.17 4.72
CA SER A 541 -27.20 0.62 5.56
C SER A 541 -28.34 1.25 4.74
N GLU A 542 -29.49 1.48 5.37
CA GLU A 542 -30.64 2.12 4.74
C GLU A 542 -30.31 3.51 4.17
N GLU A 543 -29.58 4.33 4.93
CA GLU A 543 -29.12 5.66 4.50
C GLU A 543 -28.34 5.58 3.17
N ASN A 544 -27.41 4.63 3.05
CA ASN A 544 -26.60 4.49 1.84
C ASN A 544 -27.39 3.91 0.67
N VAL A 545 -28.31 2.98 0.92
CA VAL A 545 -29.19 2.45 -0.13
C VAL A 545 -30.04 3.57 -0.72
N LEU A 546 -30.61 4.45 0.11
CA LEU A 546 -31.35 5.62 -0.36
C LEU A 546 -30.47 6.57 -1.19
N ILE A 547 -29.21 6.79 -0.80
CA ILE A 547 -28.28 7.61 -1.60
C ILE A 547 -27.95 6.92 -2.93
N LEU A 548 -27.71 5.60 -2.93
CA LEU A 548 -27.46 4.83 -4.14
C LEU A 548 -28.63 4.91 -5.12
N GLU A 549 -29.87 4.83 -4.65
CA GLU A 549 -31.09 5.00 -5.47
C GLU A 549 -31.16 6.36 -6.16
N THR A 550 -30.60 7.41 -5.54
CA THR A 550 -30.56 8.75 -6.15
C THR A 550 -29.41 8.92 -7.15
N LEU A 551 -28.38 8.08 -7.07
CA LEU A 551 -27.18 8.17 -7.91
C LEU A 551 -27.28 7.24 -9.11
N TYR A 552 -27.70 5.99 -8.91
CA TYR A 552 -27.71 4.95 -9.93
C TYR A 552 -29.15 4.66 -10.39
N GLU A 553 -29.32 4.39 -11.68
CA GLU A 553 -30.64 4.09 -12.23
C GLU A 553 -31.15 2.71 -11.78
N THR A 554 -30.25 1.74 -11.67
CA THR A 554 -30.55 0.36 -11.30
C THR A 554 -29.42 -0.25 -10.45
N PRO A 555 -29.68 -1.28 -9.62
CA PRO A 555 -28.62 -2.00 -8.90
C PRO A 555 -27.55 -2.61 -9.80
N GLU A 556 -27.92 -2.96 -11.05
CA GLU A 556 -27.02 -3.47 -12.09
C GLU A 556 -25.88 -2.49 -12.41
N ASP A 557 -26.12 -1.18 -12.26
CA ASP A 557 -25.18 -0.12 -12.60
C ASP A 557 -24.18 0.19 -11.49
N VAL A 558 -24.43 -0.33 -10.27
CA VAL A 558 -23.63 0.00 -9.09
C VAL A 558 -22.25 -0.62 -9.21
N GLU A 559 -21.23 0.23 -9.12
CA GLU A 559 -19.84 -0.15 -9.31
C GLU A 559 -19.31 -0.96 -8.12
N LEU A 560 -18.48 -1.98 -8.39
CA LEU A 560 -17.87 -2.83 -7.36
C LEU A 560 -17.12 -2.00 -6.30
N VAL A 561 -16.31 -1.04 -6.75
CA VAL A 561 -15.52 -0.16 -5.88
C VAL A 561 -16.42 0.58 -4.89
N VAL A 562 -17.64 0.95 -5.31
CA VAL A 562 -18.60 1.73 -4.51
C VAL A 562 -19.34 0.83 -3.53
N ALA A 563 -20.19 -0.09 -4.00
CA ALA A 563 -21.04 -0.87 -3.11
C ALA A 563 -20.26 -1.86 -2.23
N GLY A 564 -19.14 -2.42 -2.73
CA GLY A 564 -18.30 -3.28 -1.90
C GLY A 564 -17.74 -2.56 -0.66
N SER A 565 -17.51 -1.24 -0.75
CA SER A 565 -17.02 -0.42 0.36
C SER A 565 -18.12 0.01 1.34
N LEU A 566 -19.39 -0.20 0.99
CA LEU A 566 -20.55 0.16 1.81
C LEU A 566 -21.15 -1.04 2.56
N GLU A 567 -20.63 -2.23 2.29
CA GLU A 567 -21.04 -3.44 2.99
C GLU A 567 -20.61 -3.39 4.46
N ARG A 568 -21.48 -3.85 5.35
CA ARG A 568 -21.14 -4.12 6.74
C ARG A 568 -20.08 -5.22 6.79
N ASN A 569 -19.06 -5.01 7.62
CA ASN A 569 -18.00 -5.98 7.83
C ASN A 569 -18.55 -7.32 8.36
N VAL A 570 -17.98 -8.40 7.85
CA VAL A 570 -18.20 -9.74 8.39
C VAL A 570 -17.60 -9.80 9.81
N PRO A 571 -18.31 -10.33 10.82
CA PRO A 571 -17.77 -10.40 12.18
C PRO A 571 -16.39 -11.06 12.24
N GLY A 572 -15.42 -10.37 12.84
CA GLY A 572 -14.03 -10.84 12.94
C GLY A 572 -13.14 -10.53 11.73
N ALA A 573 -13.69 -9.91 10.68
CA ALA A 573 -12.96 -9.39 9.53
C ALA A 573 -13.13 -7.86 9.42
N GLN A 574 -12.29 -7.23 8.60
CA GLN A 574 -12.37 -5.79 8.26
C GLN A 574 -12.91 -5.57 6.85
N ALA A 575 -13.74 -6.48 6.34
CA ALA A 575 -14.34 -6.34 5.02
C ALA A 575 -15.75 -6.93 5.01
N GLY A 576 -16.60 -6.35 4.17
CA GLY A 576 -17.88 -6.95 3.82
C GLY A 576 -17.73 -8.25 3.01
N PRO A 577 -18.80 -9.04 2.87
CA PRO A 577 -18.77 -10.37 2.25
C PRO A 577 -18.20 -10.39 0.82
N THR A 578 -18.47 -9.37 -0.01
CA THR A 578 -17.98 -9.33 -1.39
C THR A 578 -16.47 -9.11 -1.44
N PHE A 579 -15.97 -8.14 -0.68
CA PHE A 579 -14.53 -7.90 -0.60
C PHE A 579 -13.80 -9.03 0.13
N LEU A 580 -14.40 -9.62 1.17
CA LEU A 580 -13.82 -10.78 1.85
C LEU A 580 -13.64 -11.97 0.88
N CYS A 581 -14.59 -12.23 0.00
CA CYS A 581 -14.44 -13.25 -1.05
C CYS A 581 -13.24 -12.95 -1.97
N ILE A 582 -13.15 -11.74 -2.51
CA ILE A 582 -12.05 -11.34 -3.42
C ILE A 582 -10.69 -11.45 -2.72
N LEU A 583 -10.59 -10.95 -1.49
CA LEU A 583 -9.35 -10.97 -0.71
C LEU A 583 -8.93 -12.41 -0.39
N THR A 584 -9.87 -13.25 0.05
CA THR A 584 -9.61 -14.67 0.35
C THR A 584 -9.10 -15.41 -0.88
N GLU A 585 -9.75 -15.21 -2.04
CA GLU A 585 -9.32 -15.82 -3.30
C GLU A 585 -7.93 -15.33 -3.72
N GLN A 586 -7.64 -14.03 -3.60
CA GLN A 586 -6.32 -13.52 -3.96
C GLN A 586 -5.22 -14.10 -3.07
N PHE A 587 -5.39 -14.08 -1.75
CA PHE A 587 -4.35 -14.60 -0.86
C PHE A 587 -4.20 -16.12 -0.97
N TYR A 588 -5.26 -16.84 -1.34
CA TYR A 588 -5.16 -18.26 -1.69
C TYR A 588 -4.25 -18.44 -2.91
N ARG A 589 -4.46 -17.66 -3.98
CA ARG A 589 -3.64 -17.69 -5.19
C ARG A 589 -2.18 -17.36 -4.92
N THR A 590 -1.94 -16.32 -4.12
CA THR A 590 -0.58 -15.88 -3.78
C THR A 590 0.19 -16.93 -2.99
N ARG A 591 -0.47 -17.70 -2.11
CA ARG A 591 0.15 -18.82 -1.39
C ARG A 591 0.29 -20.07 -2.26
N ALA A 592 -0.85 -20.61 -2.72
CA ALA A 592 -0.90 -21.91 -3.40
C ALA A 592 -0.26 -21.87 -4.79
N GLY A 593 -0.21 -20.70 -5.44
CA GLY A 593 0.47 -20.51 -6.72
C GLY A 593 1.97 -20.23 -6.61
N ASP A 594 2.53 -20.16 -5.40
CA ASP A 594 3.94 -19.83 -5.18
C ASP A 594 4.78 -21.07 -4.81
N ARG A 595 5.58 -21.55 -5.77
CA ARG A 595 6.46 -22.71 -5.58
C ARG A 595 7.48 -22.52 -4.45
N TYR A 596 7.83 -21.26 -4.16
CA TYR A 596 8.83 -20.89 -3.18
C TYR A 596 8.22 -20.42 -1.85
N PHE A 597 6.90 -20.57 -1.65
CA PHE A 597 6.25 -20.22 -0.39
C PHE A 597 6.96 -20.92 0.78
N TYR A 598 7.28 -20.19 1.85
CA TYR A 598 8.31 -20.62 2.81
C TYR A 598 8.02 -21.96 3.53
N GLU A 599 6.75 -22.38 3.61
CA GLU A 599 6.35 -23.64 4.24
C GLU A 599 6.46 -24.86 3.30
N ASN A 600 6.68 -24.64 1.99
CA ASN A 600 6.73 -25.70 0.99
C ASN A 600 8.05 -26.50 1.09
N GLY A 601 7.91 -27.78 1.39
CA GLY A 601 9.00 -28.75 1.50
C GLY A 601 9.02 -29.81 0.39
N ALA A 602 8.21 -29.66 -0.66
CA ALA A 602 8.14 -30.64 -1.74
C ALA A 602 9.44 -30.75 -2.55
N ASP A 603 10.21 -29.66 -2.60
CA ASP A 603 11.50 -29.58 -3.28
C ASP A 603 12.64 -29.36 -2.28
N PRO A 604 13.49 -30.37 -2.02
CA PRO A 604 14.58 -30.26 -1.04
C PRO A 604 15.61 -29.17 -1.36
N GLU A 605 15.74 -28.75 -2.62
CA GLU A 605 16.73 -27.73 -3.00
C GLU A 605 16.26 -26.32 -2.62
N SER A 606 14.95 -26.05 -2.64
CA SER A 606 14.38 -24.74 -2.28
C SER A 606 13.73 -24.72 -0.90
N ALA A 607 13.50 -25.88 -0.28
CA ALA A 607 12.93 -25.99 1.06
C ALA A 607 13.91 -25.51 2.14
N PHE A 608 13.40 -24.84 3.17
CA PHE A 608 14.14 -24.69 4.42
C PHE A 608 14.23 -26.04 5.11
N THR A 609 15.28 -26.29 5.89
CA THR A 609 15.27 -27.47 6.77
C THR A 609 14.16 -27.33 7.81
N LEU A 610 13.69 -28.44 8.39
CA LEU A 610 12.64 -28.40 9.42
C LEU A 610 12.99 -27.49 10.60
N ARG A 611 14.27 -27.49 11.02
CA ARG A 611 14.75 -26.62 12.11
C ARG A 611 14.71 -25.14 11.71
N GLN A 612 15.15 -24.82 10.49
CA GLN A 612 15.07 -23.46 9.95
C GLN A 612 13.60 -23.00 9.85
N LEU A 613 12.70 -23.85 9.36
CA LEU A 613 11.27 -23.55 9.24
C LEU A 613 10.60 -23.33 10.60
N GLU A 614 10.91 -24.16 11.61
CA GLU A 614 10.42 -23.96 12.98
C GLU A 614 10.96 -22.66 13.59
N SER A 615 12.22 -22.33 13.33
CA SER A 615 12.84 -21.07 13.75
C SER A 615 12.15 -19.85 13.14
N ILE A 616 11.83 -19.89 11.83
CA ILE A 616 11.07 -18.83 11.15
C ILE A 616 9.68 -18.68 11.78
N ARG A 617 8.92 -19.77 11.94
CA ARG A 617 7.56 -19.72 12.52
C ARG A 617 7.51 -19.20 13.96
N HIS A 618 8.58 -19.37 14.72
CA HIS A 618 8.64 -18.92 16.11
C HIS A 618 9.25 -17.52 16.26
N GLY A 619 10.22 -17.18 15.41
CA GLY A 619 11.03 -15.98 15.50
C GLY A 619 10.52 -14.78 14.70
N SER A 620 9.67 -15.01 13.71
CA SER A 620 9.13 -13.94 12.85
C SER A 620 7.93 -13.26 13.51
N SER A 621 8.08 -11.99 13.88
CA SER A 621 6.99 -11.14 14.36
C SER A 621 7.21 -9.69 13.97
N MET A 622 6.13 -8.93 13.77
CA MET A 622 6.24 -7.49 13.51
C MET A 622 6.97 -6.77 14.66
N ALA A 623 6.73 -7.19 15.91
CA ALA A 623 7.40 -6.61 17.07
C ALA A 623 8.92 -6.79 17.01
N ARG A 624 9.39 -7.99 16.66
CA ARG A 624 10.82 -8.29 16.53
C ARG A 624 11.45 -7.51 15.37
N LEU A 625 10.79 -7.50 14.21
CA LEU A 625 11.25 -6.77 13.02
C LEU A 625 11.52 -5.28 13.33
N LEU A 626 10.60 -4.62 14.05
CA LEU A 626 10.77 -3.21 14.44
C LEU A 626 11.89 -3.03 15.48
N CYS A 627 11.98 -3.91 16.48
CA CYS A 627 13.03 -3.86 17.50
C CYS A 627 14.44 -4.00 16.90
N ASP A 628 14.62 -4.91 15.94
CA ASP A 628 15.94 -5.22 15.37
C ASP A 628 16.47 -4.13 14.43
N ASN A 629 15.60 -3.28 13.89
CA ASN A 629 15.92 -2.41 12.75
C ASN A 629 15.63 -0.92 12.95
N ALA A 630 14.95 -0.55 14.04
CA ALA A 630 14.88 0.84 14.49
C ALA A 630 16.20 1.26 15.17
N ASP A 631 16.44 2.57 15.35
CA ASP A 631 17.71 3.03 15.94
C ASP A 631 17.66 3.00 17.48
N ASP A 632 16.51 3.30 18.09
CA ASP A 632 16.35 3.40 19.55
C ASP A 632 14.96 2.90 19.99
N ILE A 633 14.68 1.61 19.82
CA ILE A 633 13.47 0.97 20.36
C ILE A 633 13.90 -0.17 21.28
N ASN A 634 13.70 0.01 22.59
CA ASN A 634 14.11 -0.99 23.59
C ASN A 634 12.92 -1.77 24.16
N LEU A 635 11.71 -1.19 24.06
CA LEU A 635 10.47 -1.80 24.52
C LEU A 635 9.49 -1.92 23.35
N MET A 636 8.80 -3.06 23.25
CA MET A 636 7.73 -3.29 22.26
C MET A 636 6.70 -4.25 22.83
N GLN A 637 5.43 -4.11 22.45
CA GLN A 637 4.41 -5.11 22.77
C GLN A 637 4.54 -6.32 21.84
N PRO A 638 4.37 -7.57 22.32
CA PRO A 638 4.57 -8.76 21.48
C PRO A 638 3.71 -8.79 20.21
N LYS A 639 2.50 -8.24 20.26
CA LYS A 639 1.61 -8.11 19.10
C LYS A 639 1.57 -6.65 18.64
N ALA A 640 2.47 -6.26 17.75
CA ALA A 640 2.63 -4.86 17.33
C ALA A 640 1.39 -4.29 16.61
N PHE A 641 0.62 -5.14 15.92
CA PHE A 641 -0.66 -4.77 15.29
C PHE A 641 -1.79 -4.51 16.29
N GLU A 642 -1.71 -5.02 17.51
CA GLU A 642 -2.72 -4.83 18.56
C GLU A 642 -2.33 -3.67 19.50
N GLN A 643 -3.32 -2.92 19.97
CA GLN A 643 -3.14 -1.87 20.97
C GLN A 643 -2.47 -2.40 22.25
N ILE A 644 -1.70 -1.53 22.90
CA ILE A 644 -1.09 -1.85 24.19
C ILE A 644 -2.20 -2.07 25.22
N SER A 645 -2.15 -3.19 25.94
CA SER A 645 -3.19 -3.56 26.90
C SER A 645 -2.62 -4.42 28.02
N PRO A 646 -3.38 -4.74 29.08
CA PRO A 646 -2.94 -5.69 30.11
C PRO A 646 -2.55 -7.07 29.57
N ARG A 647 -3.03 -7.46 28.38
CA ARG A 647 -2.71 -8.73 27.70
C ARG A 647 -1.64 -8.58 26.61
N ASN A 648 -1.30 -7.36 26.23
CA ASN A 648 -0.32 -7.01 25.20
C ASN A 648 0.56 -5.87 25.73
N LYS A 649 1.30 -6.14 26.80
CA LYS A 649 2.13 -5.14 27.50
C LYS A 649 3.43 -4.93 26.75
N LEU A 650 4.02 -3.75 26.91
CA LEU A 650 5.40 -3.52 26.52
C LEU A 650 6.34 -4.46 27.28
N VAL A 651 7.25 -5.10 26.55
CA VAL A 651 8.33 -5.93 27.08
C VAL A 651 9.66 -5.51 26.47
N PRO A 652 10.81 -5.79 27.12
CA PRO A 652 12.12 -5.57 26.50
C PRO A 652 12.27 -6.32 25.18
N CYS A 653 12.84 -5.68 24.16
CA CYS A 653 13.03 -6.30 22.85
C CYS A 653 13.81 -7.63 22.92
N ASP A 654 14.77 -7.74 23.84
CA ASP A 654 15.60 -8.95 24.03
C ASP A 654 14.81 -10.20 24.45
N VAL A 655 13.60 -10.05 24.99
CA VAL A 655 12.75 -11.20 25.38
C VAL A 655 11.83 -11.64 24.24
N LEU A 656 11.73 -10.86 23.17
CA LEU A 656 10.95 -11.24 21.99
C LEU A 656 11.69 -12.36 21.23
N PRO A 657 10.97 -13.41 20.82
CA PRO A 657 11.52 -14.45 19.96
C PRO A 657 12.19 -13.87 18.71
N SER A 658 13.27 -14.51 18.27
CA SER A 658 13.98 -14.17 17.04
C SER A 658 14.26 -15.42 16.22
N ILE A 659 14.50 -15.21 14.93
CA ILE A 659 14.97 -16.28 14.03
C ILE A 659 16.42 -16.61 14.43
N ASP A 660 16.64 -17.87 14.81
CA ASP A 660 17.98 -18.40 15.05
C ASP A 660 18.74 -18.59 13.72
N LEU A 661 19.54 -17.60 13.36
CA LEU A 661 20.35 -17.61 12.13
C LEU A 661 21.54 -18.59 12.20
N SER A 662 21.90 -19.13 13.37
CA SER A 662 22.97 -20.14 13.46
C SER A 662 22.58 -21.44 12.74
N LEU A 663 21.30 -21.65 12.46
CA LEU A 663 20.79 -22.78 11.68
C LEU A 663 21.13 -22.68 10.18
N TRP A 664 21.74 -21.60 9.72
CA TRP A 664 22.28 -21.42 8.37
C TRP A 664 23.82 -21.50 8.32
N GLU A 665 24.47 -21.89 9.41
CA GLU A 665 25.91 -22.18 9.40
C GLU A 665 26.21 -23.38 8.48
N ASP A 666 27.10 -23.16 7.52
CA ASP A 666 27.55 -24.16 6.56
C ASP A 666 28.90 -24.73 6.98
N THR A 667 28.84 -25.88 7.64
CA THR A 667 30.03 -26.60 8.10
C THR A 667 30.78 -27.34 6.98
N SER A 668 30.25 -27.40 5.75
CA SER A 668 30.89 -28.10 4.65
C SER A 668 32.17 -27.40 4.16
N GLY A 669 32.20 -26.07 4.18
CA GLY A 669 33.37 -25.25 3.82
C GLY A 669 34.54 -25.35 4.81
N LEU A 670 34.36 -25.95 6.00
CA LEU A 670 35.44 -26.20 6.95
C LEU A 670 36.38 -27.33 6.51
N TYR A 671 35.94 -28.20 5.58
CA TYR A 671 36.71 -29.35 5.09
C TYR A 671 37.45 -29.09 3.77
N GLU A 672 37.29 -27.90 3.17
CA GLU A 672 37.99 -27.49 1.93
C GLU A 672 39.27 -26.67 2.19
N LYS A 673 39.67 -26.52 3.46
CA LYS A 673 40.99 -26.02 3.89
C LYS A 673 41.83 -27.17 4.44
#